data_AF-A0A813EMJ1-F1
#
_entry.id   AF-A0A813EMJ1-F1
#
_cell.length_a   1.000
_cell.length_b   1.000
_cell.length_c   1.000
_cell.angle_alpha   90.00
_cell.angle_beta   90.00
_cell.angle_gamma   90.00
#
_symmetry.space_group_name_H-M   'P 1'
#
loop_
_entity.id
_entity.type
_entity.pdbx_description
1 polymer ?
#
loop_
_entity_poly.entity_id
_entity_poly.type
_entity_poly.pdbx_seq_one_letter_code
_entity_poly.pdbx_strand_id
1 'polypeptide(L)'
;DNAVDRMANLFHMAPEAAADMLELLMIKPVVADPGRHPIRTRASLWGLFYGRSMRCSYQADAVKKGSLRCPEWRFDSTKGDDKHLKDQPELAWHLDLVKIPSETEERREYVDDVDTKAVLLPNILDIDIFMALSCTRQAHSRIFAKMAVQGIIYCLWDQIMIPTVYVRLLSGSIDLFVQASWGLTNVGEPGQLEDTNAPTHAPMFWSIVTAGLCRDIFNLGWWYSAHHQKWKSHYSAFRKWQEDASADRPPSLHALWRPQAFWNSSIVVTELPLHIGKALFIWDLRAQHVGVMTEAQQALLTAITLLQFFKLVYMLRLTHCGKKVTTIMSAFFSGAISEMFVVTSLFFGSVCLAFAMLKRKGTATWSGLYLYRGLLFGDGDALDYMGLDPKEGSDGSGVRTSLTLAATLLFNVVILNLTVAVYSSEYDRLEREAELHFQRERAKYCCELLLGVQKLRLRSDGSDRWKLTLLKALALLAGLSGLALHSDRIGHHPSVKDLWSLRFLSAGLIAFAQVSLTTIFMTSSWFPQREDGQEGPENEHFLWICHRSDYNEDQFSSDELDKMVVSNIVDERIGRMETRMEQKFSQHISRLDEKFDSLSGQVDSKLTCLGDQMAKLLQLQLQALEAQPQKQCLEKAADSEPLSQ
;
A
#
# COMPACT_ATOMS: atom_id res chain seq x y z
N ASP A 1 23.76 25.26 -21.84
CA ASP A 1 23.17 24.23 -20.96
C ASP A 1 22.21 24.84 -19.98
N ASN A 2 21.11 24.15 -19.70
CA ASN A 2 20.20 24.48 -18.63
C ASN A 2 20.88 24.22 -17.27
N ALA A 3 20.62 25.06 -16.27
CA ALA A 3 21.17 24.86 -14.92
C ALA A 3 20.67 23.55 -14.28
N VAL A 4 19.46 23.12 -14.65
CA VAL A 4 18.87 21.86 -14.20
C VAL A 4 19.63 20.64 -14.73
N ASP A 5 20.00 20.63 -16.01
CA ASP A 5 20.83 19.56 -16.60
C ASP A 5 22.19 19.42 -15.88
N ARG A 6 22.77 20.55 -15.50
CA ARG A 6 24.02 20.58 -14.71
C ARG A 6 23.81 20.02 -13.31
N MET A 7 22.67 20.31 -12.69
CA MET A 7 22.30 19.73 -11.39
C MET A 7 22.05 18.22 -11.48
N ALA A 8 21.32 17.75 -12.50
CA ALA A 8 21.11 16.32 -12.75
C ALA A 8 22.43 15.58 -12.96
N ASN A 9 23.33 16.20 -13.70
CA ASN A 9 24.67 15.68 -13.88
C ASN A 9 25.49 15.65 -12.58
N LEU A 10 25.38 16.69 -11.75
CA LEU A 10 26.03 16.73 -10.44
C LEU A 10 25.47 15.62 -9.53
N PHE A 11 24.15 15.38 -9.55
CA PHE A 11 23.57 14.24 -8.84
C PHE A 11 24.12 12.90 -9.31
N HIS A 12 24.35 12.74 -10.61
CA HIS A 12 24.92 11.50 -11.14
C HIS A 12 26.38 11.28 -10.69
N MET A 13 27.20 12.34 -10.66
CA MET A 13 28.63 12.25 -10.37
C MET A 13 28.97 12.35 -8.87
N ALA A 14 28.28 13.24 -8.15
CA ALA A 14 28.51 13.56 -6.74
C ALA A 14 27.16 13.86 -6.04
N PRO A 15 26.34 12.81 -5.76
CA PRO A 15 24.98 12.99 -5.26
C PRO A 15 24.87 13.82 -3.98
N GLU A 16 25.80 13.63 -3.04
CA GLU A 16 25.83 14.35 -1.76
C GLU A 16 26.09 15.84 -1.95
N ALA A 17 27.11 16.20 -2.73
CA ALA A 17 27.41 17.60 -3.05
C ALA A 17 26.27 18.28 -3.83
N ALA A 18 25.59 17.55 -4.71
CA ALA A 18 24.42 18.06 -5.43
C ALA A 18 23.26 18.38 -4.46
N ALA A 19 23.00 17.48 -3.53
CA ALA A 19 21.95 17.64 -2.53
C ALA A 19 22.26 18.81 -1.58
N ASP A 20 23.50 18.92 -1.10
CA ASP A 20 23.95 20.05 -0.27
C ASP A 20 23.87 21.38 -1.04
N MET A 21 24.23 21.39 -2.32
CA MET A 21 24.09 22.57 -3.17
C MET A 21 22.62 22.98 -3.34
N LEU A 22 21.69 22.02 -3.44
CA LEU A 22 20.26 22.34 -3.47
C LEU A 22 19.75 22.89 -2.15
N GLU A 23 20.21 22.37 -1.01
CA GLU A 23 19.91 22.94 0.31
C GLU A 23 20.40 24.40 0.42
N LEU A 24 21.59 24.70 -0.09
CA LEU A 24 22.09 26.09 -0.15
C LEU A 24 21.24 27.01 -1.04
N LEU A 25 20.52 26.45 -2.01
CA LEU A 25 19.58 27.18 -2.88
C LEU A 25 18.18 27.28 -2.26
N MET A 26 17.92 26.65 -1.12
CA MET A 26 16.67 26.82 -0.39
C MET A 26 16.67 28.16 0.36
N ILE A 27 15.70 29.00 0.05
CA ILE A 27 15.54 30.30 0.70
C ILE A 27 14.16 30.42 1.34
N LYS A 28 14.04 31.32 2.31
CA LYS A 28 12.73 31.82 2.72
C LYS A 28 12.18 32.67 1.56
N PRO A 29 10.95 32.39 1.08
CA PRO A 29 10.38 33.14 -0.04
C PRO A 29 10.18 34.60 0.34
N VAL A 30 10.21 35.47 -0.67
CA VAL A 30 10.00 36.91 -0.47
C VAL A 30 8.52 37.13 -0.20
N VAL A 31 8.16 37.80 0.88
CA VAL A 31 6.76 38.16 1.14
C VAL A 31 6.49 39.53 0.53
N ALA A 32 5.49 39.64 -0.35
CA ALA A 32 5.19 40.88 -1.07
C ALA A 32 4.90 42.06 -0.12
N ASP A 33 4.12 41.80 0.93
CA ASP A 33 3.86 42.71 2.04
C ASP A 33 3.74 41.87 3.32
N PRO A 34 4.74 41.87 4.22
CA PRO A 34 4.71 41.06 5.44
C PRO A 34 3.53 41.33 6.37
N GLY A 35 2.99 42.55 6.38
CA GLY A 35 1.85 42.91 7.22
C GLY A 35 0.53 42.36 6.70
N ARG A 36 0.41 42.24 5.37
CA ARG A 36 -0.81 41.80 4.68
C ARG A 36 -0.79 40.33 4.28
N HIS A 37 0.39 39.81 3.94
CA HIS A 37 0.61 38.48 3.42
C HIS A 37 1.50 37.61 4.34
N PRO A 38 1.25 37.55 5.66
CA PRO A 38 2.12 36.76 6.54
C PRO A 38 2.04 35.28 6.17
N ILE A 39 3.21 34.65 6.05
CA ILE A 39 3.29 33.19 5.95
C ILE A 39 2.92 32.63 7.32
N ARG A 40 1.90 31.77 7.37
CA ARG A 40 1.47 31.16 8.61
C ARG A 40 2.55 30.22 9.14
N THR A 41 2.80 30.30 10.44
CA THR A 41 3.76 29.44 11.16
C THR A 41 3.12 28.18 11.70
N ARG A 42 1.80 27.99 11.55
CA ARG A 42 1.07 26.79 11.97
C ARG A 42 0.22 26.29 10.83
N ALA A 43 0.31 25.00 10.54
CA ALA A 43 -0.48 24.37 9.49
C ALA A 43 -0.80 22.92 9.81
N SER A 44 -1.91 22.43 9.24
CA SER A 44 -2.22 21.01 9.27
C SER A 44 -1.46 20.28 8.17
N LEU A 45 -0.50 19.43 8.56
CA LEU A 45 0.18 18.52 7.64
C LEU A 45 -0.58 17.19 7.46
N TRP A 46 -1.77 17.07 8.04
CA TRP A 46 -2.62 15.89 7.92
C TRP A 46 -3.15 15.70 6.49
N GLY A 47 -2.92 14.52 5.92
CA GLY A 47 -3.54 14.04 4.68
C GLY A 47 -4.86 13.31 4.94
N LEU A 48 -5.47 12.71 3.92
CA LEU A 48 -6.73 11.99 4.09
C LEU A 48 -6.60 10.75 5.00
N PHE A 49 -5.43 10.10 5.01
CA PHE A 49 -5.22 8.81 5.70
C PHE A 49 -3.97 8.77 6.60
N TYR A 50 -3.13 9.80 6.59
CA TYR A 50 -1.83 9.79 7.29
C TYR A 50 -1.28 11.21 7.44
N GLY A 51 -0.42 11.41 8.42
CA GLY A 51 0.38 12.63 8.57
C GLY A 51 1.44 12.72 7.48
N ARG A 52 1.53 13.86 6.79
CA ARG A 52 2.62 14.15 5.85
C ARG A 52 3.76 14.80 6.63
N SER A 53 5.01 14.49 6.29
CA SER A 53 6.19 15.19 6.83
C SER A 53 6.32 16.60 6.26
N MET A 54 5.86 16.79 5.02
CA MET A 54 5.86 18.08 4.32
C MET A 54 4.74 18.13 3.27
N ARG A 55 4.37 19.36 2.88
CA ARG A 55 3.53 19.66 1.73
C ARG A 55 4.36 20.41 0.71
N CYS A 56 4.17 20.10 -0.57
CA CYS A 56 4.92 20.74 -1.64
C CYS A 56 3.99 21.25 -2.75
N SER A 57 4.42 22.33 -3.40
CA SER A 57 3.73 22.93 -4.54
C SER A 57 4.77 23.40 -5.56
N TYR A 58 4.39 23.46 -6.83
CA TYR A 58 5.28 23.86 -7.92
C TYR A 58 4.63 24.96 -8.75
N GLN A 59 5.11 26.19 -8.60
CA GLN A 59 4.39 27.40 -9.00
C GLN A 59 5.32 28.45 -9.59
N ALA A 60 4.78 29.27 -10.52
CA ALA A 60 5.53 30.30 -11.23
C ALA A 60 5.62 31.66 -10.49
N ASP A 61 5.01 31.75 -9.31
CA ASP A 61 4.97 32.97 -8.49
C ASP A 61 6.39 33.44 -8.12
N ALA A 62 6.85 34.49 -8.80
CA ALA A 62 8.16 35.07 -8.59
C ALA A 62 8.19 36.56 -8.90
N VAL A 63 9.05 37.28 -8.15
CA VAL A 63 9.38 38.69 -8.36
C VAL A 63 10.80 38.82 -8.90
N LYS A 64 11.01 39.76 -9.81
CA LYS A 64 12.35 40.04 -10.34
C LYS A 64 13.10 40.95 -9.36
N LYS A 65 14.19 40.45 -8.77
CA LYS A 65 15.12 41.21 -7.93
C LYS A 65 16.46 41.33 -8.65
N GLY A 66 16.67 42.43 -9.35
CA GLY A 66 17.83 42.61 -10.23
C GLY A 66 17.75 41.69 -11.45
N SER A 67 18.77 40.85 -11.66
CA SER A 67 18.80 39.83 -12.72
C SER A 67 18.12 38.52 -12.30
N LEU A 68 17.88 38.30 -11.02
CA LEU A 68 17.40 37.02 -10.48
C LEU A 68 15.88 37.07 -10.25
N ARG A 69 15.18 36.00 -10.59
CA ARG A 69 13.76 35.82 -10.23
C ARG A 69 13.69 35.04 -8.92
N CYS A 70 13.07 35.65 -7.92
CA CYS A 70 12.94 35.10 -6.59
C CYS A 70 11.48 34.70 -6.35
N PRO A 71 11.21 33.52 -5.76
CA PRO A 71 9.86 33.12 -5.38
C PRO A 71 9.24 34.15 -4.43
N GLU A 72 8.00 34.57 -4.73
CA GLU A 72 7.28 35.60 -3.98
C GLU A 72 5.94 35.08 -3.46
N TRP A 73 5.72 35.22 -2.15
CA TRP A 73 4.48 34.89 -1.46
C TRP A 73 3.52 36.08 -1.52
N ARG A 74 2.31 35.86 -2.07
CA ARG A 74 1.30 36.90 -2.33
C ARG A 74 -0.05 36.66 -1.65
N PHE A 75 -0.17 35.61 -0.84
CA PHE A 75 -1.45 35.23 -0.25
C PHE A 75 -1.86 36.14 0.92
N ASP A 76 -3.03 36.80 0.80
CA ASP A 76 -3.61 37.67 1.84
C ASP A 76 -4.41 36.84 2.85
N SER A 77 -3.78 36.50 3.97
CA SER A 77 -4.40 35.67 5.01
C SER A 77 -5.48 36.39 5.82
N THR A 78 -5.60 37.72 5.70
CA THR A 78 -6.61 38.51 6.43
C THR A 78 -8.00 38.37 5.81
N LYS A 79 -8.06 38.00 4.53
CA LYS A 79 -9.29 37.85 3.76
C LYS A 79 -9.87 36.44 3.87
N GLY A 80 -9.86 35.85 5.07
CA GLY A 80 -10.11 34.44 5.39
C GLY A 80 -11.45 33.81 4.96
N ASP A 81 -12.20 34.42 4.04
CA ASP A 81 -13.41 33.87 3.44
C ASP A 81 -13.10 33.16 2.11
N ASP A 82 -13.60 31.94 1.97
CA ASP A 82 -13.67 31.15 0.72
C ASP A 82 -14.20 31.95 -0.48
N LYS A 83 -14.96 33.03 -0.24
CA LYS A 83 -15.49 33.91 -1.27
C LYS A 83 -14.39 34.61 -2.06
N HIS A 84 -13.30 35.04 -1.42
CA HIS A 84 -12.23 35.77 -2.13
C HIS A 84 -11.32 34.86 -2.95
N LEU A 85 -11.21 33.58 -2.62
CA LEU A 85 -10.50 32.60 -3.47
C LEU A 85 -11.19 32.40 -4.82
N LYS A 86 -12.49 32.67 -4.92
CA LYS A 86 -13.18 32.70 -6.21
C LYS A 86 -12.69 33.83 -7.11
N ASP A 87 -12.23 34.94 -6.52
CA ASP A 87 -11.73 36.10 -7.25
C ASP A 87 -10.26 35.94 -7.68
N GLN A 88 -9.48 35.08 -7.00
CA GLN A 88 -8.04 34.86 -7.23
C GLN A 88 -7.70 33.36 -7.27
N PRO A 89 -8.19 32.60 -8.27
CA PRO A 89 -7.95 31.17 -8.38
C PRO A 89 -6.46 30.82 -8.51
N GLU A 90 -5.64 31.74 -9.04
CA GLU A 90 -4.19 31.56 -9.12
C GLU A 90 -3.49 31.47 -7.76
N LEU A 91 -4.09 31.95 -6.67
CA LEU A 91 -3.51 31.87 -5.33
C LEU A 91 -4.04 30.70 -4.50
N ALA A 92 -4.99 29.91 -5.01
CA ALA A 92 -5.62 28.81 -4.27
C ALA A 92 -4.59 27.78 -3.76
N TRP A 93 -3.50 27.59 -4.48
CA TRP A 93 -2.43 26.66 -4.09
C TRP A 93 -1.75 27.02 -2.75
N HIS A 94 -1.80 28.29 -2.31
CA HIS A 94 -1.20 28.70 -1.04
C HIS A 94 -1.91 28.03 0.15
N LEU A 95 -3.23 27.86 0.05
CA LEU A 95 -4.04 27.15 1.06
C LEU A 95 -3.80 25.64 1.04
N ASP A 96 -3.52 25.09 -0.14
CA ASP A 96 -3.16 23.66 -0.25
C ASP A 96 -1.77 23.40 0.34
N LEU A 97 -0.83 24.32 0.13
CA LEU A 97 0.53 24.23 0.68
C LEU A 97 0.54 24.43 2.20
N VAL A 98 -0.13 25.47 2.70
CA VAL A 98 -0.18 25.85 4.12
C VAL A 98 -1.64 25.79 4.59
N LYS A 99 -2.12 24.56 4.81
CA LYS A 99 -3.51 24.32 5.20
C LYS A 99 -3.79 24.88 6.59
N ILE A 100 -4.64 25.89 6.64
CA ILE A 100 -5.06 26.54 7.88
C ILE A 100 -5.90 25.54 8.69
N PRO A 101 -5.51 25.20 9.93
CA PRO A 101 -6.35 24.38 10.79
C PRO A 101 -7.63 25.14 11.12
N SER A 102 -8.77 24.47 11.14
CA SER A 102 -9.97 25.09 11.70
C SER A 102 -9.80 25.34 13.21
N GLU A 103 -10.55 26.27 13.79
CA GLU A 103 -10.49 26.56 15.24
C GLU A 103 -10.67 25.31 16.10
N THR A 104 -11.48 24.36 15.64
CA THR A 104 -11.70 23.06 16.32
C THR A 104 -10.51 22.10 16.21
N GLU A 105 -9.63 22.31 15.23
CA GLU A 105 -8.45 21.48 14.97
C GLU A 105 -7.17 22.05 15.58
N GLU A 106 -7.12 23.34 15.93
CA GLU A 106 -5.90 23.98 16.46
C GLU A 106 -5.29 23.29 17.70
N ARG A 107 -6.11 22.54 18.44
CA ARG A 107 -5.71 21.77 19.63
C ARG A 107 -5.34 20.31 19.33
N ARG A 108 -5.42 19.87 18.08
CA ARG A 108 -5.12 18.49 17.70
C ARG A 108 -3.63 18.30 17.44
N GLU A 109 -3.15 17.09 17.72
CA GLU A 109 -1.74 16.71 17.65
C GLU A 109 -1.11 16.82 16.25
N TYR A 110 -1.92 16.95 15.20
CA TYR A 110 -1.44 17.06 13.82
C TYR A 110 -1.28 18.51 13.32
N VAL A 111 -1.47 19.51 14.20
CA VAL A 111 -1.19 20.92 13.90
C VAL A 111 0.20 21.25 14.39
N ASP A 112 1.16 21.19 13.47
CA ASP A 112 2.57 21.46 13.74
C ASP A 112 2.90 22.93 13.48
N ASP A 113 3.94 23.43 14.16
CA ASP A 113 4.63 24.63 13.74
C ASP A 113 5.41 24.33 12.45
N VAL A 114 5.21 25.14 11.42
CA VAL A 114 5.75 24.93 10.07
C VAL A 114 6.59 26.10 9.60
N ASP A 115 7.57 25.78 8.75
CA ASP A 115 8.35 26.72 7.97
C ASP A 115 8.09 26.50 6.48
N THR A 116 8.03 27.61 5.72
CA THR A 116 7.92 27.55 4.26
C THR A 116 9.23 28.01 3.62
N LYS A 117 9.78 27.17 2.75
CA LYS A 117 10.97 27.43 1.95
C LYS A 117 10.67 27.26 0.46
N ALA A 118 11.50 27.85 -0.39
CA ALA A 118 11.44 27.68 -1.82
C ALA A 118 12.84 27.43 -2.40
N VAL A 119 12.95 26.54 -3.38
CA VAL A 119 14.21 26.25 -4.08
C VAL A 119 14.42 27.28 -5.19
N LEU A 120 15.53 28.01 -5.15
CA LEU A 120 15.85 29.07 -6.12
C LEU A 120 16.14 28.58 -7.54
N LEU A 121 16.42 27.28 -7.73
CA LEU A 121 16.66 26.70 -9.04
C LEU A 121 15.31 26.50 -9.76
N PRO A 122 14.98 27.32 -10.78
CA PRO A 122 13.71 27.15 -11.48
C PRO A 122 13.72 25.84 -12.26
N ASN A 123 12.52 25.34 -12.52
CA ASN A 123 12.27 24.17 -13.33
C ASN A 123 12.93 22.87 -12.81
N ILE A 124 13.13 22.74 -11.49
CA ILE A 124 13.83 21.62 -10.86
C ILE A 124 13.09 20.27 -10.98
N LEU A 125 11.78 20.28 -11.20
CA LEU A 125 11.03 19.05 -11.48
C LEU A 125 11.25 18.64 -12.94
N ASP A 126 12.41 18.04 -13.19
CA ASP A 126 12.86 17.59 -14.50
C ASP A 126 13.14 16.08 -14.51
N ILE A 127 12.88 15.43 -15.65
CA ILE A 127 13.02 13.98 -15.80
C ILE A 127 14.47 13.51 -15.64
N ASP A 128 15.45 14.33 -16.01
CA ASP A 128 16.88 14.04 -15.86
C ASP A 128 17.27 14.05 -14.38
N ILE A 129 16.65 14.91 -13.56
CA ILE A 129 16.83 14.90 -12.10
C ILE A 129 16.27 13.61 -11.49
N PHE A 130 15.05 13.21 -11.85
CA PHE A 130 14.47 11.96 -11.37
C PHE A 130 15.25 10.73 -11.84
N MET A 131 15.77 10.75 -13.07
CA MET A 131 16.65 9.69 -13.57
C MET A 131 17.94 9.63 -12.74
N ALA A 132 18.59 10.76 -12.46
CA ALA A 132 19.78 10.82 -11.63
C ALA A 132 19.53 10.31 -10.20
N LEU A 133 18.42 10.72 -9.58
CA LEU A 133 17.98 10.21 -8.28
C LEU A 133 17.72 8.70 -8.33
N SER A 134 17.06 8.19 -9.37
CA SER A 134 16.76 6.76 -9.52
C SER A 134 18.03 5.90 -9.64
N CYS A 135 19.09 6.45 -10.25
CA CYS A 135 20.39 5.79 -10.41
C CYS A 135 21.33 5.97 -9.21
N THR A 136 20.92 6.72 -8.18
CA THR A 136 21.74 6.93 -6.97
C THR A 136 22.02 5.59 -6.29
N ARG A 137 23.29 5.32 -6.00
CA ARG A 137 23.72 4.08 -5.33
C ARG A 137 23.25 4.05 -3.87
N GLN A 138 23.10 2.85 -3.30
CA GLN A 138 22.68 2.69 -1.91
C GLN A 138 23.63 3.38 -0.91
N ALA A 139 24.93 3.44 -1.22
CA ALA A 139 25.91 4.15 -0.40
C ALA A 139 25.61 5.65 -0.20
N HIS A 140 24.85 6.26 -1.12
CA HIS A 140 24.44 7.66 -1.06
C HIS A 140 22.95 7.81 -0.71
N SER A 141 22.32 6.82 -0.05
CA SER A 141 20.90 6.88 0.33
C SER A 141 20.56 8.07 1.24
N ARG A 142 21.56 8.61 1.96
CA ARG A 142 21.40 9.78 2.84
C ARG A 142 20.93 11.03 2.11
N ILE A 143 21.15 11.16 0.80
CA ILE A 143 20.62 12.31 0.04
C ILE A 143 19.09 12.36 0.06
N PHE A 144 18.42 11.21 0.22
CA PHE A 144 16.95 11.16 0.34
C PHE A 144 16.44 11.64 1.69
N ALA A 145 17.34 11.89 2.65
CA ALA A 145 17.03 12.57 3.91
C ALA A 145 17.04 14.10 3.77
N LYS A 146 17.58 14.65 2.66
CA LYS A 146 17.67 16.09 2.44
C LYS A 146 16.30 16.67 2.08
N MET A 147 15.97 17.82 2.66
CA MET A 147 14.67 18.48 2.52
C MET A 147 14.35 18.84 1.07
N ALA A 148 15.32 19.35 0.31
CA ALA A 148 15.14 19.69 -1.10
C ALA A 148 14.81 18.45 -1.94
N VAL A 149 15.52 17.34 -1.72
CA VAL A 149 15.31 16.07 -2.45
C VAL A 149 13.94 15.48 -2.11
N GLN A 150 13.57 15.47 -0.83
CA GLN A 150 12.24 15.07 -0.40
C GLN A 150 11.17 15.96 -1.03
N GLY A 151 11.36 17.28 -1.02
CA GLY A 151 10.43 18.21 -1.63
C GLY A 151 10.19 17.94 -3.11
N ILE A 152 11.25 17.64 -3.87
CA ILE A 152 11.17 17.24 -5.29
C ILE A 152 10.29 15.98 -5.44
N ILE A 153 10.56 14.95 -4.63
CA ILE A 153 9.85 13.66 -4.70
C ILE A 153 8.39 13.82 -4.26
N TYR A 154 8.13 14.43 -3.10
CA TYR A 154 6.78 14.65 -2.56
C TYR A 154 5.94 15.52 -3.48
N CYS A 155 6.50 16.59 -4.06
CA CYS A 155 5.76 17.46 -4.97
C CYS A 155 5.25 16.68 -6.18
N LEU A 156 6.11 15.88 -6.81
CA LEU A 156 5.72 15.08 -7.95
C LEU A 156 4.80 13.92 -7.55
N TRP A 157 5.11 13.26 -6.44
CA TRP A 157 4.39 12.09 -5.96
C TRP A 157 2.93 12.44 -5.64
N ASP A 158 2.73 13.43 -4.76
CA ASP A 158 1.41 13.76 -4.23
C ASP A 158 0.47 14.35 -5.28
N GLN A 159 1.00 15.18 -6.18
CA GLN A 159 0.19 15.95 -7.12
C GLN A 159 -0.07 15.22 -8.44
N ILE A 160 0.86 14.37 -8.90
CA ILE A 160 0.76 13.70 -10.22
C ILE A 160 0.71 12.18 -10.09
N MET A 161 1.55 11.57 -9.26
CA MET A 161 1.74 10.11 -9.29
C MET A 161 0.66 9.34 -8.55
N ILE A 162 0.19 9.84 -7.39
CA ILE A 162 -0.77 9.12 -6.54
C ILE A 162 -2.03 8.66 -7.31
N PRO A 163 -2.76 9.53 -8.06
CA PRO A 163 -3.95 9.09 -8.79
C PRO A 163 -3.63 7.98 -9.81
N THR A 164 -2.52 8.11 -10.52
CA THR A 164 -2.07 7.12 -11.52
C THR A 164 -1.70 5.79 -10.88
N VAL A 165 -1.04 5.80 -9.71
CA VAL A 165 -0.74 4.60 -8.92
C VAL A 165 -2.02 3.86 -8.54
N TYR A 166 -3.04 4.58 -8.04
CA TYR A 166 -4.32 3.97 -7.67
C TYR A 166 -5.06 3.37 -8.86
N VAL A 167 -5.06 4.03 -10.02
CA VAL A 167 -5.66 3.46 -11.24
C VAL A 167 -4.94 2.19 -11.67
N ARG A 168 -3.60 2.13 -11.56
CA ARG A 168 -2.84 0.91 -11.86
C ARG A 168 -3.11 -0.20 -10.84
N LEU A 169 -3.19 0.12 -9.55
CA LEU A 169 -3.56 -0.84 -8.49
C LEU A 169 -4.96 -1.41 -8.71
N LEU A 170 -5.94 -0.55 -9.03
CA LEU A 170 -7.31 -0.96 -9.33
C LEU A 170 -7.34 -1.89 -10.55
N SER A 171 -6.67 -1.49 -11.63
CA SER A 171 -6.62 -2.31 -12.86
C SER A 171 -5.95 -3.66 -12.62
N GLY A 172 -4.87 -3.69 -11.83
CA GLY A 172 -4.21 -4.94 -11.44
C GLY A 172 -5.05 -5.82 -10.51
N SER A 173 -5.89 -5.22 -9.67
CA SER A 173 -6.82 -5.93 -8.79
C SER A 173 -7.97 -6.56 -9.57
N ILE A 174 -8.48 -5.86 -10.59
CA ILE A 174 -9.47 -6.41 -11.54
C ILE A 174 -8.85 -7.59 -12.31
N ASP A 175 -7.62 -7.44 -12.82
CA ASP A 175 -6.91 -8.52 -13.51
C ASP A 175 -6.77 -9.77 -12.61
N LEU A 176 -6.39 -9.57 -11.33
CA LEU A 176 -6.28 -10.66 -10.35
C LEU A 176 -7.63 -11.33 -10.08
N PHE A 177 -8.66 -10.53 -9.82
CA PHE A 177 -10.00 -11.03 -9.52
C PHE A 177 -10.56 -11.87 -10.68
N VAL A 178 -10.38 -11.41 -11.92
CA VAL A 178 -10.81 -12.13 -13.11
C VAL A 178 -10.04 -13.45 -13.30
N GLN A 179 -8.72 -13.44 -13.10
CA GLN A 179 -7.90 -14.65 -13.21
C GLN A 179 -8.28 -15.68 -12.13
N ALA A 180 -8.44 -15.25 -10.89
CA ALA A 180 -8.86 -16.11 -9.79
C ALA A 180 -10.27 -16.66 -10.01
N SER A 181 -11.22 -15.82 -10.43
CA SER A 181 -12.58 -16.24 -10.75
C SER A 181 -12.60 -17.27 -11.87
N TRP A 182 -11.78 -17.09 -12.91
CA TRP A 182 -11.63 -18.04 -14.00
C TRP A 182 -10.99 -19.37 -13.55
N GLY A 183 -10.01 -19.33 -12.64
CA GLY A 183 -9.41 -20.55 -12.08
C GLY A 183 -10.34 -21.32 -11.14
N LEU A 184 -11.32 -20.64 -10.53
CA LEU A 184 -12.24 -21.18 -9.54
C LEU A 184 -13.60 -21.62 -10.12
N THR A 185 -13.88 -21.35 -11.39
CA THR A 185 -15.08 -21.93 -12.02
C THR A 185 -15.00 -23.46 -11.93
N ASN A 186 -16.11 -24.13 -11.64
CA ASN A 186 -16.11 -25.57 -11.39
C ASN A 186 -15.92 -26.35 -12.70
N VAL A 187 -14.98 -27.29 -12.70
CA VAL A 187 -14.97 -28.35 -13.72
C VAL A 187 -16.21 -29.19 -13.43
N GLY A 188 -17.16 -29.24 -14.38
CA GLY A 188 -18.35 -30.09 -14.23
C GLY A 188 -17.92 -31.53 -14.02
N GLU A 189 -18.70 -32.31 -13.27
CA GLU A 189 -18.45 -33.75 -13.21
C GLU A 189 -18.51 -34.32 -14.64
N PRO A 190 -17.58 -35.22 -15.02
CA PRO A 190 -17.56 -35.81 -16.34
C PRO A 190 -18.90 -36.51 -16.62
N GLY A 191 -19.74 -35.88 -17.45
CA GLY A 191 -21.09 -36.36 -17.79
C GLY A 191 -22.22 -35.36 -17.55
N GLN A 192 -22.02 -34.28 -16.80
CA GLN A 192 -22.96 -33.15 -16.74
C GLN A 192 -22.65 -32.16 -17.86
N LEU A 193 -23.66 -31.87 -18.69
CA LEU A 193 -23.50 -31.46 -20.10
C LEU A 193 -22.95 -30.05 -20.37
N GLU A 194 -22.44 -29.30 -19.40
CA GLU A 194 -21.87 -27.96 -19.67
C GLU A 194 -20.64 -27.69 -18.80
N ASP A 195 -19.45 -27.86 -19.39
CA ASP A 195 -18.18 -27.49 -18.79
C ASP A 195 -18.04 -25.95 -18.70
N THR A 196 -18.38 -25.39 -17.55
CA THR A 196 -18.38 -23.92 -17.32
C THR A 196 -17.00 -23.25 -17.39
N ASN A 197 -15.91 -24.03 -17.43
CA ASN A 197 -14.53 -23.52 -17.39
C ASN A 197 -13.92 -23.18 -18.74
N ALA A 198 -14.55 -23.60 -19.84
CA ALA A 198 -13.94 -23.39 -21.15
C ALA A 198 -13.95 -21.90 -21.53
N PRO A 199 -12.90 -21.40 -22.23
CA PRO A 199 -12.80 -20.01 -22.70
C PRO A 199 -13.96 -19.59 -23.63
N THR A 200 -14.73 -20.56 -24.12
CA THR A 200 -15.98 -20.35 -24.85
C THR A 200 -17.10 -19.80 -23.95
N HIS A 201 -17.18 -20.26 -22.69
CA HIS A 201 -18.23 -19.90 -21.73
C HIS A 201 -17.90 -18.63 -20.92
N ALA A 202 -16.62 -18.25 -20.83
CA ALA A 202 -16.19 -17.03 -20.15
C ALA A 202 -15.44 -16.02 -21.07
N PRO A 203 -16.06 -15.56 -22.18
CA PRO A 203 -15.40 -14.66 -23.13
C PRO A 203 -14.94 -13.33 -22.51
N MET A 204 -15.63 -12.86 -21.47
CA MET A 204 -15.29 -11.64 -20.75
C MET A 204 -13.95 -11.77 -20.00
N PHE A 205 -13.67 -12.92 -19.37
CA PHE A 205 -12.43 -13.14 -18.64
C PHE A 205 -11.22 -13.10 -19.58
N TRP A 206 -11.34 -13.76 -20.73
CA TRP A 206 -10.31 -13.73 -21.78
C TRP A 206 -10.06 -12.29 -22.27
N SER A 207 -11.12 -11.51 -22.55
CA SER A 207 -10.97 -10.13 -23.03
C SER A 207 -10.30 -9.23 -22.01
N ILE A 208 -10.64 -9.35 -20.72
CA ILE A 208 -10.03 -8.54 -19.65
C ILE A 208 -8.56 -8.89 -19.46
N VAL A 209 -8.21 -10.18 -19.39
CA VAL A 209 -6.81 -10.61 -19.23
C VAL A 209 -5.97 -10.19 -20.44
N THR A 210 -6.52 -10.32 -21.64
CA THR A 210 -5.87 -9.87 -22.89
C THR A 210 -5.73 -8.35 -22.92
N ALA A 211 -6.74 -7.60 -22.49
CA ALA A 211 -6.68 -6.15 -22.38
C ALA A 211 -5.58 -5.70 -21.42
N GLY A 212 -5.46 -6.35 -20.25
CA GLY A 212 -4.41 -6.10 -19.28
C GLY A 212 -3.01 -6.36 -19.85
N LEU A 213 -2.83 -7.45 -20.62
CA LEU A 213 -1.58 -7.73 -21.33
C LEU A 213 -1.25 -6.66 -22.38
N CYS A 214 -2.22 -6.29 -23.23
CA CYS A 214 -2.04 -5.26 -24.25
C CYS A 214 -1.69 -3.90 -23.63
N ARG A 215 -2.37 -3.49 -22.56
CA ARG A 215 -2.06 -2.29 -21.77
C ARG A 215 -0.60 -2.31 -21.29
N ASP A 216 -0.17 -3.41 -20.69
CA ASP A 216 1.15 -3.51 -20.08
C ASP A 216 2.27 -3.52 -21.14
N ILE A 217 2.10 -4.27 -22.24
CA ILE A 217 3.03 -4.24 -23.39
C ILE A 217 3.12 -2.84 -23.99
N PHE A 218 2.00 -2.16 -24.16
CA PHE A 218 1.98 -0.80 -24.71
C PHE A 218 2.70 0.19 -23.80
N ASN A 219 2.48 0.13 -22.49
CA ASN A 219 3.18 0.96 -21.51
C ASN A 219 4.68 0.68 -21.48
N LEU A 220 5.10 -0.60 -21.52
CA LEU A 220 6.51 -1.00 -21.54
C LEU A 220 7.19 -0.55 -22.83
N GLY A 221 6.54 -0.74 -23.99
CA GLY A 221 7.04 -0.29 -25.28
C GLY A 221 7.16 1.22 -25.37
N TRP A 222 6.17 1.95 -24.83
CA TRP A 222 6.21 3.41 -24.74
C TRP A 222 7.35 3.89 -23.84
N TRP A 223 7.50 3.28 -22.66
CA TRP A 223 8.59 3.59 -21.74
C TRP A 223 9.97 3.39 -22.40
N TYR A 224 10.19 2.24 -23.04
CA TYR A 224 11.44 1.97 -23.77
C TYR A 224 11.68 2.99 -24.89
N SER A 225 10.64 3.31 -25.66
CA SER A 225 10.73 4.32 -26.74
C SER A 225 11.10 5.70 -26.20
N ALA A 226 10.42 6.18 -25.15
CA ALA A 226 10.70 7.46 -24.51
C ALA A 226 12.12 7.51 -23.94
N HIS A 227 12.54 6.44 -23.25
CA HIS A 227 13.91 6.30 -22.73
C HIS A 227 14.95 6.32 -23.86
N HIS A 228 14.71 5.60 -24.95
CA HIS A 228 15.61 5.56 -26.11
C HIS A 228 15.68 6.92 -26.83
N GLN A 229 14.55 7.63 -26.97
CA GLN A 229 14.52 8.97 -27.54
C GLN A 229 15.34 9.96 -26.68
N LYS A 230 15.19 9.88 -25.35
CA LYS A 230 15.98 10.65 -24.38
C LYS A 230 17.47 10.37 -24.50
N TRP A 231 17.85 9.10 -24.52
CA TRP A 231 19.23 8.68 -24.74
C TRP A 231 19.80 9.20 -26.06
N LYS A 232 19.06 9.06 -27.17
CA LYS A 232 19.48 9.53 -28.49
C LYS A 232 19.68 11.04 -28.52
N SER A 233 18.80 11.81 -27.87
CA SER A 233 18.93 13.26 -27.74
C SER A 233 20.23 13.63 -27.03
N HIS A 234 20.47 13.08 -25.84
CA HIS A 234 21.68 13.33 -25.04
C HIS A 234 22.95 12.83 -25.74
N TYR A 235 22.89 11.69 -26.44
CA TYR A 235 23.99 11.16 -27.24
C TYR A 235 24.35 12.07 -28.41
N SER A 236 23.34 12.64 -29.09
CA SER A 236 23.58 13.58 -30.19
C SER A 236 24.22 14.88 -29.71
N ALA A 237 23.82 15.38 -28.54
CA ALA A 237 24.44 16.54 -27.90
C ALA A 237 25.90 16.25 -27.51
N PHE A 238 26.16 15.07 -26.95
CA PHE A 238 27.51 14.60 -26.63
C PHE A 238 28.41 14.49 -27.86
N ARG A 239 27.90 13.95 -28.97
CA ARG A 239 28.66 13.86 -30.21
C ARG A 239 29.01 15.23 -30.79
N LYS A 240 28.06 16.17 -30.80
CA LYS A 240 28.32 17.56 -31.23
C LYS A 240 29.42 18.21 -30.39
N TRP A 241 29.34 18.05 -29.07
CA TRP A 241 30.38 18.52 -28.15
C TRP A 241 31.76 17.91 -28.47
N GLN A 242 31.81 16.61 -28.80
CA GLN A 242 33.07 15.94 -29.14
C GLN A 242 33.69 16.46 -30.45
N GLU A 243 32.85 16.90 -31.39
CA GLU A 243 33.28 17.50 -32.67
C GLU A 243 33.73 18.97 -32.46
N ASP A 244 33.11 19.68 -31.52
CA ASP A 244 33.44 21.05 -31.15
C ASP A 244 34.65 21.11 -30.17
N ALA A 245 35.87 21.08 -30.73
CA ALA A 245 37.14 21.08 -29.96
C ALA A 245 37.33 22.27 -28.99
N SER A 246 36.48 23.29 -29.05
CA SER A 246 36.51 24.48 -28.18
C SER A 246 35.55 24.42 -26.99
N ALA A 247 34.73 23.38 -26.87
CA ALA A 247 33.73 23.33 -25.82
C ALA A 247 34.31 22.81 -24.49
N ASP A 248 34.33 23.67 -23.47
CA ASP A 248 35.06 23.45 -22.21
C ASP A 248 34.66 22.20 -21.39
N ARG A 249 33.46 21.61 -21.58
CA ARG A 249 33.01 20.44 -20.77
C ARG A 249 32.08 19.45 -21.49
N PRO A 250 32.29 18.13 -21.35
CA PRO A 250 31.41 17.12 -21.93
C PRO A 250 30.01 17.11 -21.29
N PRO A 251 28.94 16.96 -22.07
CA PRO A 251 27.62 16.66 -21.53
C PRO A 251 27.60 15.21 -21.03
N SER A 252 27.70 15.01 -19.72
CA SER A 252 27.77 13.66 -19.12
C SER A 252 26.42 12.99 -18.87
N LEU A 253 25.30 13.64 -19.20
CA LEU A 253 23.96 13.04 -19.09
C LEU A 253 23.78 11.82 -20.00
N HIS A 254 24.54 11.68 -21.09
CA HIS A 254 24.49 10.48 -21.93
C HIS A 254 24.78 9.18 -21.14
N ALA A 255 25.69 9.22 -20.15
CA ALA A 255 26.03 8.04 -19.36
C ALA A 255 24.86 7.57 -18.48
N LEU A 256 24.05 8.51 -18.00
CA LEU A 256 22.88 8.27 -17.17
C LEU A 256 21.79 7.52 -17.95
N TRP A 257 21.58 7.88 -19.22
CA TRP A 257 20.50 7.35 -20.08
C TRP A 257 20.90 6.11 -20.89
N ARG A 258 21.95 5.38 -20.51
CA ARG A 258 22.36 4.18 -21.25
C ARG A 258 21.22 3.14 -21.29
N PRO A 259 20.95 2.47 -22.43
CA PRO A 259 19.91 1.44 -22.51
C PRO A 259 20.06 0.30 -21.48
N GLN A 260 21.26 0.05 -20.97
CA GLN A 260 21.48 -0.92 -19.90
C GLN A 260 20.78 -0.52 -18.58
N ALA A 261 20.66 0.78 -18.29
CA ALA A 261 19.96 1.26 -17.10
C ALA A 261 18.47 0.86 -17.11
N PHE A 262 17.84 0.87 -18.29
CA PHE A 262 16.48 0.39 -18.47
C PHE A 262 16.34 -1.10 -18.10
N TRP A 263 17.24 -1.96 -18.60
CA TRP A 263 17.22 -3.40 -18.33
C TRP A 263 17.58 -3.76 -16.89
N ASN A 264 18.37 -2.91 -16.22
CA ASN A 264 18.68 -3.03 -14.81
C ASN A 264 17.54 -2.55 -13.90
N SER A 265 16.46 -1.97 -14.44
CA SER A 265 15.30 -1.64 -13.60
C SER A 265 14.62 -2.93 -13.13
N SER A 266 14.30 -2.96 -11.85
CA SER A 266 13.63 -4.07 -11.17
C SER A 266 12.28 -4.43 -11.81
N ILE A 267 11.62 -3.46 -12.45
CA ILE A 267 10.35 -3.69 -13.16
C ILE A 267 10.49 -4.75 -14.25
N VAL A 268 11.59 -4.73 -15.01
CA VAL A 268 11.76 -5.71 -16.09
C VAL A 268 11.85 -7.12 -15.52
N VAL A 269 12.55 -7.30 -14.40
CA VAL A 269 12.69 -8.60 -13.75
C VAL A 269 11.36 -9.09 -13.16
N THR A 270 10.54 -8.20 -12.58
CA THR A 270 9.29 -8.61 -11.92
C THR A 270 8.09 -8.69 -12.88
N GLU A 271 7.99 -7.81 -13.87
CA GLU A 271 6.80 -7.72 -14.73
C GLU A 271 6.92 -8.57 -15.99
N LEU A 272 8.13 -8.72 -16.56
CA LEU A 272 8.32 -9.46 -17.81
C LEU A 272 7.90 -10.95 -17.69
N PRO A 273 8.23 -11.69 -16.62
CA PRO A 273 7.77 -13.07 -16.47
C PRO A 273 6.24 -13.20 -16.45
N LEU A 274 5.55 -12.26 -15.80
CA LEU A 274 4.09 -12.20 -15.77
C LEU A 274 3.50 -11.94 -17.16
N HIS A 275 4.10 -11.03 -17.94
CA HIS A 275 3.64 -10.74 -19.31
C HIS A 275 3.87 -11.91 -20.27
N ILE A 276 5.03 -12.56 -20.18
CA ILE A 276 5.33 -13.77 -20.94
C ILE A 276 4.33 -14.88 -20.57
N GLY A 277 4.09 -15.11 -19.28
CA GLY A 277 3.10 -16.07 -18.81
C GLY A 277 1.71 -15.80 -19.38
N LYS A 278 1.20 -14.57 -19.27
CA LYS A 278 -0.10 -14.17 -19.85
C LYS A 278 -0.15 -14.38 -21.37
N ALA A 279 0.91 -14.03 -22.09
CA ALA A 279 0.99 -14.21 -23.53
C ALA A 279 0.94 -15.68 -23.93
N LEU A 280 1.70 -16.54 -23.25
CA LEU A 280 1.70 -17.99 -23.46
C LEU A 280 0.32 -18.59 -23.16
N PHE A 281 -0.33 -18.15 -22.07
CA PHE A 281 -1.66 -18.62 -21.70
C PHE A 281 -2.72 -18.24 -22.74
N ILE A 282 -2.73 -16.98 -23.18
CA ILE A 282 -3.67 -16.50 -24.21
C ILE A 282 -3.42 -17.20 -25.56
N TRP A 283 -2.15 -17.43 -25.90
CA TRP A 283 -1.77 -18.15 -27.12
C TRP A 283 -2.26 -19.60 -27.10
N ASP A 284 -2.05 -20.31 -25.99
CA ASP A 284 -2.45 -21.70 -25.86
C ASP A 284 -3.97 -21.88 -25.89
N LEU A 285 -4.71 -20.99 -25.20
CA LEU A 285 -6.18 -20.96 -25.25
C LEU A 285 -6.74 -20.69 -26.66
N ARG A 286 -6.00 -20.00 -27.53
CA ARG A 286 -6.42 -19.75 -28.91
C ARG A 286 -6.34 -21.01 -29.76
N ALA A 287 -5.37 -21.88 -29.51
CA ALA A 287 -5.17 -23.11 -30.26
C ALA A 287 -6.25 -24.16 -29.97
N GLN A 288 -6.84 -24.13 -28.78
CA GLN A 288 -7.87 -25.07 -28.36
C GLN A 288 -9.28 -24.56 -28.71
N HIS A 289 -9.87 -25.12 -29.76
CA HIS A 289 -11.13 -24.59 -30.32
C HIS A 289 -12.38 -24.90 -29.48
N VAL A 290 -12.43 -26.02 -28.75
CA VAL A 290 -13.53 -26.41 -27.86
C VAL A 290 -12.98 -27.42 -26.84
N GLY A 291 -13.20 -27.21 -25.54
CA GLY A 291 -12.88 -28.21 -24.51
C GLY A 291 -12.48 -27.63 -23.15
N VAL A 292 -12.49 -28.49 -22.14
CA VAL A 292 -12.00 -28.21 -20.78
C VAL A 292 -10.55 -27.74 -20.82
N MET A 293 -10.22 -26.79 -19.95
CA MET A 293 -8.87 -26.29 -19.78
C MET A 293 -7.93 -27.44 -19.38
N THR A 294 -6.81 -27.60 -20.08
CA THR A 294 -5.85 -28.67 -19.78
C THR A 294 -5.17 -28.42 -18.42
N GLU A 295 -4.63 -29.47 -17.80
CA GLU A 295 -3.86 -29.33 -16.55
C GLU A 295 -2.70 -28.32 -16.68
N ALA A 296 -2.04 -28.30 -17.84
CA ALA A 296 -0.97 -27.35 -18.13
C ALA A 296 -1.48 -25.90 -18.17
N GLN A 297 -2.64 -25.66 -18.78
CA GLN A 297 -3.29 -24.35 -18.79
C GLN A 297 -3.72 -23.93 -17.38
N GLN A 298 -4.24 -24.86 -16.57
CA GLN A 298 -4.61 -24.62 -15.17
C GLN A 298 -3.40 -24.28 -14.31
N ALA A 299 -2.30 -25.02 -14.47
CA ALA A 299 -1.03 -24.69 -13.82
C ALA A 299 -0.54 -23.30 -14.25
N LEU A 300 -0.62 -22.97 -15.55
CA LEU A 300 -0.18 -21.68 -16.07
C LEU A 300 -1.06 -20.52 -15.57
N LEU A 301 -2.39 -20.67 -15.57
CA LEU A 301 -3.31 -19.68 -14.99
C LEU A 301 -3.04 -19.46 -13.51
N THR A 302 -2.78 -20.54 -12.76
CA THR A 302 -2.42 -20.48 -11.34
C THR A 302 -1.12 -19.71 -11.13
N ALA A 303 -0.09 -20.01 -11.93
CA ALA A 303 1.20 -19.30 -11.86
C ALA A 303 1.05 -17.81 -12.20
N ILE A 304 0.27 -17.45 -13.23
CA ILE A 304 -0.01 -16.06 -13.60
C ILE A 304 -0.76 -15.34 -12.47
N THR A 305 -1.75 -16.00 -11.87
CA THR A 305 -2.54 -15.44 -10.75
C THR A 305 -1.62 -15.16 -9.55
N LEU A 306 -0.72 -16.08 -9.23
CA LEU A 306 0.26 -15.90 -8.16
C LEU A 306 1.25 -14.76 -8.46
N LEU A 307 1.78 -14.70 -9.68
CA LEU A 307 2.66 -13.61 -10.13
C LEU A 307 1.94 -12.25 -10.12
N GLN A 308 0.65 -12.22 -10.47
CA GLN A 308 -0.19 -11.02 -10.40
C GLN A 308 -0.37 -10.57 -8.95
N PHE A 309 -0.56 -11.49 -8.02
CA PHE A 309 -0.60 -11.18 -6.59
C PHE A 309 0.73 -10.58 -6.10
N PHE A 310 1.86 -11.18 -6.46
CA PHE A 310 3.19 -10.62 -6.15
C PHE A 310 3.39 -9.22 -6.77
N LYS A 311 2.94 -9.00 -8.01
CA LYS A 311 2.95 -7.66 -8.63
C LYS A 311 2.13 -6.65 -7.81
N LEU A 312 0.96 -7.03 -7.31
CA LEU A 312 0.14 -6.14 -6.48
C LEU A 312 0.83 -5.83 -5.14
N VAL A 313 1.37 -6.84 -4.44
CA VAL A 313 2.16 -6.64 -3.21
C VAL A 313 3.35 -5.72 -3.48
N TYR A 314 4.06 -5.94 -4.59
CA TYR A 314 5.15 -5.08 -5.02
C TYR A 314 4.69 -3.64 -5.27
N MET A 315 3.53 -3.44 -5.90
CA MET A 315 2.98 -2.08 -6.10
C MET A 315 2.55 -1.41 -4.79
N LEU A 316 2.12 -2.17 -3.77
CA LEU A 316 1.81 -1.64 -2.45
C LEU A 316 3.02 -1.00 -1.76
N ARG A 317 4.26 -1.36 -2.15
CA ARG A 317 5.50 -0.75 -1.64
C ARG A 317 5.58 0.77 -1.88
N LEU A 318 4.78 1.29 -2.79
CA LEU A 318 4.72 2.71 -3.14
C LEU A 318 3.66 3.49 -2.33
N THR A 319 2.72 2.77 -1.71
CA THR A 319 1.66 3.34 -0.88
C THR A 319 2.18 3.70 0.51
N HIS A 320 1.33 4.22 1.39
CA HIS A 320 1.75 4.60 2.75
C HIS A 320 2.17 3.40 3.61
N CYS A 321 1.53 2.25 3.44
CA CYS A 321 1.97 0.99 4.03
C CYS A 321 3.27 0.46 3.41
N GLY A 322 3.74 1.13 2.35
CA GLY A 322 4.84 0.70 1.51
C GLY A 322 6.20 0.74 2.19
N LYS A 323 6.40 1.53 3.26
CA LYS A 323 7.64 1.50 4.06
C LYS A 323 7.91 0.08 4.56
N LYS A 324 6.93 -0.51 5.26
CA LYS A 324 7.02 -1.89 5.81
C LYS A 324 7.21 -2.93 4.71
N VAL A 325 6.46 -2.81 3.60
CA VAL A 325 6.61 -3.72 2.45
C VAL A 325 8.01 -3.61 1.85
N THR A 326 8.54 -2.40 1.71
CA THR A 326 9.90 -2.15 1.19
C THR A 326 10.95 -2.73 2.12
N THR A 327 10.79 -2.59 3.44
CA THR A 327 11.69 -3.20 4.44
C THR A 327 11.67 -4.73 4.34
N ILE A 328 10.50 -5.35 4.30
CA ILE A 328 10.36 -6.81 4.17
C ILE A 328 11.02 -7.31 2.89
N MET A 329 10.76 -6.64 1.77
CA MET A 329 11.36 -7.01 0.48
C MET A 329 12.88 -6.82 0.48
N SER A 330 13.37 -5.70 1.03
CA SER A 330 14.81 -5.42 1.10
C SER A 330 15.52 -6.39 2.03
N ALA A 331 14.87 -6.80 3.13
CA ALA A 331 15.38 -7.83 4.02
C ALA A 331 15.46 -9.16 3.28
N PHE A 332 14.38 -9.57 2.60
CA PHE A 332 14.36 -10.83 1.85
C PHE A 332 15.47 -10.94 0.79
N PHE A 333 15.82 -9.82 0.15
CA PHE A 333 16.92 -9.75 -0.83
C PHE A 333 18.25 -9.25 -0.24
N SER A 334 18.38 -9.15 1.08
CA SER A 334 19.65 -8.80 1.73
C SER A 334 20.68 -9.91 1.50
N GLY A 335 21.94 -9.52 1.31
CA GLY A 335 23.04 -10.47 1.12
C GLY A 335 23.15 -11.46 2.27
N ALA A 336 23.00 -11.00 3.51
CA ALA A 336 23.06 -11.87 4.70
C ALA A 336 21.96 -12.93 4.73
N ILE A 337 20.72 -12.56 4.37
CA ILE A 337 19.60 -13.51 4.32
C ILE A 337 19.77 -14.48 3.15
N SER A 338 20.25 -14.01 2.00
CA SER A 338 20.59 -14.87 0.85
C SER A 338 21.68 -15.89 1.21
N GLU A 339 22.76 -15.47 1.89
CA GLU A 339 23.82 -16.36 2.37
C GLU A 339 23.26 -17.42 3.35
N MET A 340 22.40 -17.01 4.28
CA MET A 340 21.73 -17.93 5.20
C MET A 340 20.79 -18.91 4.48
N PHE A 341 20.07 -18.48 3.45
CA PHE A 341 19.27 -19.36 2.61
C PHE A 341 20.13 -20.35 1.83
N VAL A 342 21.30 -19.96 1.34
CA VAL A 342 22.25 -20.87 0.69
C VAL A 342 22.75 -21.93 1.68
N VAL A 343 23.16 -21.53 2.89
CA VAL A 343 23.57 -22.48 3.95
C VAL A 343 22.44 -23.44 4.29
N THR A 344 21.22 -22.92 4.49
CA THR A 344 20.02 -23.72 4.79
C THR A 344 19.70 -24.69 3.65
N SER A 345 19.78 -24.23 2.39
CA SER A 345 19.51 -25.05 1.21
C SER A 345 20.56 -26.14 0.99
N LEU A 346 21.85 -25.84 1.23
CA LEU A 346 22.93 -26.81 1.15
C LEU A 346 22.78 -27.88 2.24
N PHE A 347 22.46 -27.46 3.47
CA PHE A 347 22.18 -28.41 4.55
C PHE A 347 20.96 -29.27 4.22
N PHE A 348 19.83 -28.66 3.85
CA PHE A 348 18.61 -29.37 3.48
C PHE A 348 18.85 -30.33 2.29
N GLY A 349 19.58 -29.88 1.27
CA GLY A 349 19.98 -30.70 0.12
C GLY A 349 20.86 -31.88 0.53
N SER A 350 21.79 -31.70 1.47
CA SER A 350 22.63 -32.78 1.99
C SER A 350 21.81 -33.86 2.73
N VAL A 351 20.84 -33.45 3.54
CA VAL A 351 19.93 -34.36 4.24
C VAL A 351 19.00 -35.06 3.24
N CYS A 352 18.42 -34.33 2.29
CA CYS A 352 17.64 -34.90 1.18
C CYS A 352 18.41 -36.00 0.44
N LEU A 353 19.68 -35.74 0.09
CA LEU A 353 20.52 -36.69 -0.62
C LEU A 353 20.83 -37.92 0.23
N ALA A 354 21.12 -37.75 1.53
CA ALA A 354 21.33 -38.85 2.46
C ALA A 354 20.09 -39.76 2.58
N PHE A 355 18.89 -39.17 2.66
CA PHE A 355 17.64 -39.94 2.65
C PHE A 355 17.38 -40.64 1.33
N ALA A 356 17.64 -39.98 0.20
CA ALA A 356 17.52 -40.59 -1.13
C ALA A 356 18.45 -41.81 -1.27
N MET A 357 19.66 -41.75 -0.68
CA MET A 357 20.59 -42.88 -0.61
C MET A 357 20.07 -44.01 0.29
N LEU A 358 19.48 -43.69 1.46
CA LEU A 358 18.92 -44.68 2.39
C LEU A 358 17.63 -45.32 1.88
N LYS A 359 16.86 -44.66 1.00
CA LYS A 359 15.57 -45.12 0.47
C LYS A 359 15.64 -45.43 -1.03
N ARG A 360 16.49 -46.39 -1.40
CA ARG A 360 16.75 -46.79 -2.80
C ARG A 360 15.51 -47.19 -3.62
N LYS A 361 14.42 -47.65 -2.98
CA LYS A 361 13.20 -48.12 -3.66
C LYS A 361 12.08 -47.07 -3.77
N GLY A 362 12.26 -45.84 -3.27
CA GLY A 362 11.22 -44.80 -3.28
C GLY A 362 11.46 -43.70 -4.32
N THR A 363 10.39 -43.01 -4.73
CA THR A 363 10.51 -41.80 -5.55
C THR A 363 11.12 -40.68 -4.69
N ALA A 364 12.28 -40.16 -5.12
CA ALA A 364 13.02 -39.13 -4.39
C ALA A 364 12.20 -37.85 -4.12
N THR A 365 11.27 -37.51 -5.01
CA THR A 365 10.39 -36.33 -4.89
C THR A 365 9.50 -36.39 -3.65
N TRP A 366 8.87 -37.52 -3.37
CA TRP A 366 8.06 -37.70 -2.16
C TRP A 366 8.90 -37.59 -0.90
N SER A 367 10.12 -38.15 -0.91
CA SER A 367 11.03 -38.08 0.22
C SER A 367 11.45 -36.64 0.53
N GLY A 368 11.74 -35.83 -0.49
CA GLY A 368 12.03 -34.41 -0.33
C GLY A 368 10.84 -33.60 0.20
N LEU A 369 9.61 -33.91 -0.24
CA LEU A 369 8.39 -33.26 0.24
C LEU A 369 8.11 -33.56 1.72
N TYR A 370 8.23 -34.84 2.12
CA TYR A 370 8.10 -35.21 3.53
C TYR A 370 9.23 -34.58 4.36
N LEU A 371 10.48 -34.56 3.87
CA LEU A 371 11.58 -33.89 4.56
C LEU A 371 11.31 -32.40 4.75
N TYR A 372 10.81 -31.72 3.71
CA TYR A 372 10.38 -30.33 3.79
C TYR A 372 9.29 -30.14 4.87
N ARG A 373 8.23 -30.96 4.87
CA ARG A 373 7.15 -30.87 5.87
C ARG A 373 7.63 -31.16 7.30
N GLY A 374 8.41 -32.22 7.48
CA GLY A 374 8.90 -32.65 8.79
C GLY A 374 9.96 -31.69 9.36
N LEU A 375 10.93 -31.25 8.55
CA LEU A 375 12.00 -30.38 9.04
C LEU A 375 11.56 -28.91 9.15
N LEU A 376 10.89 -28.32 8.15
CA LEU A 376 10.56 -26.89 8.21
C LEU A 376 9.31 -26.57 9.03
N PHE A 377 8.32 -27.45 9.04
CA PHE A 377 7.05 -27.21 9.75
C PHE A 377 6.86 -28.08 10.99
N GLY A 378 7.76 -29.03 11.26
CA GLY A 378 7.62 -29.94 12.39
C GLY A 378 6.44 -30.90 12.24
N ASP A 379 6.03 -31.24 11.01
CA ASP A 379 4.91 -32.15 10.76
C ASP A 379 5.23 -33.57 11.21
N GLY A 380 4.53 -34.04 12.25
CA GLY A 380 4.74 -35.34 12.89
C GLY A 380 4.56 -36.51 11.93
N ASP A 381 3.54 -36.49 11.07
CA ASP A 381 3.27 -37.57 10.12
C ASP A 381 4.40 -37.70 9.08
N ALA A 382 4.99 -36.57 8.69
CA ALA A 382 6.12 -36.55 7.77
C ALA A 382 7.39 -37.09 8.43
N LEU A 383 7.61 -36.76 9.70
CA LEU A 383 8.68 -37.28 10.53
C LEU A 383 8.55 -38.79 10.77
N ASP A 384 7.32 -39.28 11.00
CA ASP A 384 7.00 -40.70 11.13
C ASP A 384 7.36 -41.45 9.84
N TYR A 385 6.98 -40.91 8.68
CA TYR A 385 7.35 -41.44 7.36
C TYR A 385 8.88 -41.48 7.11
N MET A 386 9.65 -40.68 7.83
CA MET A 386 11.12 -40.65 7.77
C MET A 386 11.79 -41.62 8.74
N GLY A 387 11.03 -42.53 9.35
CA GLY A 387 11.55 -43.58 10.24
C GLY A 387 11.49 -43.24 11.72
N LEU A 388 10.58 -42.35 12.11
CA LEU A 388 10.19 -42.16 13.51
C LEU A 388 8.93 -42.95 13.89
N ASP A 389 8.24 -43.59 12.93
CA ASP A 389 7.10 -44.46 13.22
C ASP A 389 7.56 -45.72 13.99
N PRO A 390 7.12 -45.92 15.26
CA PRO A 390 7.45 -47.11 16.03
C PRO A 390 6.86 -48.41 15.44
N LYS A 391 5.93 -48.32 14.47
CA LYS A 391 5.26 -49.47 13.86
C LYS A 391 6.04 -50.08 12.69
N GLU A 392 7.01 -49.38 12.10
CA GLU A 392 7.84 -49.94 11.02
C GLU A 392 8.89 -50.91 11.58
N GLY A 393 8.76 -52.21 11.24
CA GLY A 393 9.63 -53.30 11.71
C GLY A 393 11.12 -53.15 11.35
N SER A 394 11.97 -53.75 12.19
CA SER A 394 13.39 -53.46 12.48
C SER A 394 14.46 -53.50 11.38
N ASP A 395 14.13 -53.75 10.11
CA ASP A 395 15.15 -53.99 9.09
C ASP A 395 15.68 -52.67 8.50
N GLY A 396 16.50 -51.95 9.29
CA GLY A 396 17.22 -50.73 8.89
C GLY A 396 16.68 -49.42 9.48
N SER A 397 15.79 -49.48 10.47
CA SER A 397 15.19 -48.29 11.09
C SER A 397 16.21 -47.43 11.86
N GLY A 398 17.11 -48.05 12.64
CA GLY A 398 17.98 -47.31 13.57
C GLY A 398 18.85 -46.22 12.93
N VAL A 399 19.42 -46.46 11.74
CA VAL A 399 20.24 -45.45 11.04
C VAL A 399 19.38 -44.30 10.51
N ARG A 400 18.18 -44.61 9.99
CA ARG A 400 17.23 -43.60 9.51
C ARG A 400 16.72 -42.75 10.67
N THR A 401 16.24 -43.39 11.74
CA THR A 401 15.80 -42.73 12.97
C THR A 401 16.90 -41.80 13.52
N SER A 402 18.14 -42.28 13.59
CA SER A 402 19.28 -41.48 14.08
C SER A 402 19.56 -40.28 13.19
N LEU A 403 19.53 -40.46 11.86
CA LEU A 403 19.71 -39.37 10.89
C LEU A 403 18.55 -38.35 10.98
N THR A 404 17.30 -38.80 11.06
CA THR A 404 16.12 -37.93 11.19
C THR A 404 16.19 -37.12 12.48
N LEU A 405 16.55 -37.75 13.60
CA LEU A 405 16.71 -37.07 14.89
C LEU A 405 17.82 -36.00 14.82
N ALA A 406 18.99 -36.36 14.29
CA ALA A 406 20.11 -35.43 14.14
C ALA A 406 19.78 -34.27 13.19
N ALA A 407 19.13 -34.55 12.06
CA ALA A 407 18.69 -33.55 11.10
C ALA A 407 17.64 -32.60 11.72
N THR A 408 16.67 -33.14 12.45
CA THR A 408 15.63 -32.34 13.13
C THR A 408 16.25 -31.45 14.20
N LEU A 409 17.16 -31.98 15.02
CA LEU A 409 17.88 -31.20 16.03
C LEU A 409 18.66 -30.06 15.37
N LEU A 410 19.51 -30.36 14.39
CA LEU A 410 20.35 -29.34 13.78
C LEU A 410 19.51 -28.30 13.02
N PHE A 411 18.51 -28.74 12.27
CA PHE A 411 17.68 -27.84 11.49
C PHE A 411 16.82 -26.93 12.38
N ASN A 412 16.02 -27.50 13.28
CA ASN A 412 15.06 -26.73 14.07
C ASN A 412 15.71 -25.97 15.22
N VAL A 413 16.70 -26.56 15.89
CA VAL A 413 17.32 -25.91 17.06
C VAL A 413 18.42 -24.95 16.64
N VAL A 414 19.20 -25.27 15.60
CA VAL A 414 20.37 -24.45 15.21
C VAL A 414 20.05 -23.57 14.01
N ILE A 415 19.73 -24.16 12.85
CA ILE A 415 19.64 -23.40 11.59
C ILE A 415 18.45 -22.44 11.57
N LEU A 416 17.26 -22.90 11.98
CA LEU A 416 16.06 -22.08 11.97
C LEU A 416 16.19 -20.90 12.95
N ASN A 417 16.64 -21.16 14.19
CA ASN A 417 16.86 -20.12 15.19
C ASN A 417 17.93 -19.11 14.76
N LEU A 418 19.02 -19.56 14.13
CA LEU A 418 20.04 -18.66 13.59
C LEU A 418 19.48 -17.81 12.44
N THR A 419 18.66 -18.39 11.57
CA THR A 419 18.00 -17.67 10.46
C THR A 419 17.05 -16.61 11.00
N VAL A 420 16.25 -16.91 12.03
CA VAL A 420 15.36 -15.93 12.69
C VAL A 420 16.18 -14.80 13.32
N ALA A 421 17.28 -15.12 14.01
CA ALA A 421 18.14 -14.11 14.63
C ALA A 421 18.77 -13.17 13.58
N VAL A 422 19.33 -13.73 12.50
CA VAL A 422 19.89 -12.93 11.40
C VAL A 422 18.80 -12.08 10.74
N TYR A 423 17.63 -12.67 10.46
CA TYR A 423 16.51 -11.94 9.86
C TYR A 423 16.05 -10.77 10.73
N SER A 424 15.88 -10.99 12.05
CA SER A 424 15.49 -9.93 12.99
C SER A 424 16.51 -8.79 13.00
N SER A 425 17.81 -9.11 13.08
CA SER A 425 18.86 -8.09 13.11
C SER A 425 18.94 -7.28 11.81
N GLU A 426 18.76 -7.93 10.65
CA GLU A 426 18.74 -7.26 9.36
C GLU A 426 17.47 -6.45 9.15
N TYR A 427 16.33 -6.96 9.63
CA TYR A 427 15.07 -6.23 9.60
C TYR A 427 15.17 -4.93 10.41
N ASP A 428 15.65 -4.99 11.65
CA ASP A 428 15.80 -3.81 12.52
C ASP A 428 16.75 -2.77 11.91
N ARG A 429 17.82 -3.23 11.23
CA ARG A 429 18.74 -2.35 10.50
C ARG A 429 18.05 -1.67 9.32
N LEU A 430 17.33 -2.43 8.51
CA LEU A 430 16.64 -1.93 7.32
C LEU A 430 15.41 -1.09 7.66
N GLU A 431 14.78 -1.31 8.82
CA GLU A 431 13.65 -0.53 9.28
C GLU A 431 14.06 0.94 9.53
N ARG A 432 15.26 1.16 10.10
CA ARG A 432 15.83 2.52 10.26
C ARG A 432 16.14 3.20 8.93
N GLU A 433 16.52 2.42 7.93
CA GLU A 433 16.81 2.92 6.57
C GLU A 433 15.55 2.95 5.67
N ALA A 434 14.40 2.46 6.17
CA ALA A 434 13.23 2.17 5.35
C ALA A 434 12.68 3.40 4.65
N GLU A 435 12.70 4.55 5.32
CA GLU A 435 12.21 5.79 4.75
C GLU A 435 13.10 6.27 3.59
N LEU A 436 14.43 6.16 3.72
CA LEU A 436 15.37 6.52 2.66
C LEU A 436 15.16 5.62 1.43
N HIS A 437 14.99 4.32 1.67
CA HIS A 437 14.68 3.34 0.62
C HIS A 437 13.33 3.64 -0.03
N PHE A 438 12.33 4.01 0.76
CA PHE A 438 11.00 4.33 0.27
C PHE A 438 11.00 5.57 -0.63
N GLN A 439 11.67 6.64 -0.23
CA GLN A 439 11.82 7.85 -1.07
C GLN A 439 12.59 7.55 -2.36
N ARG A 440 13.65 6.73 -2.27
CA ARG A 440 14.38 6.27 -3.46
C ARG A 440 13.50 5.49 -4.44
N GLU A 441 12.72 4.54 -3.95
CA GLU A 441 11.80 3.77 -4.79
C GLU A 441 10.71 4.64 -5.39
N ARG A 442 10.21 5.66 -4.67
CA ARG A 442 9.31 6.67 -5.22
C ARG A 442 9.96 7.49 -6.32
N ALA A 443 11.20 7.96 -6.13
CA ALA A 443 11.92 8.71 -7.15
C ALA A 443 12.11 7.88 -8.44
N LYS A 444 12.49 6.61 -8.29
CA LYS A 444 12.58 5.65 -9.40
C LYS A 444 11.25 5.50 -10.11
N TYR A 445 10.18 5.25 -9.36
CA TYR A 445 8.86 5.04 -9.94
C TYR A 445 8.27 6.31 -10.58
N CYS A 446 8.57 7.49 -10.04
CA CYS A 446 8.27 8.78 -10.68
C CYS A 446 8.91 8.87 -12.07
N CYS A 447 10.20 8.54 -12.19
CA CYS A 447 10.90 8.53 -13.47
C CYS A 447 10.23 7.56 -14.46
N GLU A 448 9.90 6.35 -14.01
CA GLU A 448 9.24 5.31 -14.82
C GLU A 448 7.84 5.75 -15.28
N LEU A 449 7.03 6.35 -14.41
CA LEU A 449 5.70 6.86 -14.77
C LEU A 449 5.77 8.05 -15.72
N LEU A 450 6.69 8.99 -15.52
CA LEU A 450 6.89 10.11 -16.44
C LEU A 450 7.27 9.61 -17.84
N LEU A 451 8.17 8.62 -17.95
CA LEU A 451 8.56 8.08 -19.25
C LEU A 451 7.49 7.18 -19.88
N GLY A 452 6.82 6.34 -19.08
CA GLY A 452 5.93 5.29 -19.59
C GLY A 452 4.46 5.70 -19.76
N VAL A 453 3.97 6.63 -18.94
CA VAL A 453 2.53 6.95 -18.88
C VAL A 453 2.23 8.36 -19.39
N GLN A 454 3.19 9.27 -19.39
CA GLN A 454 3.01 10.61 -19.94
C GLN A 454 3.07 10.62 -21.48
N LYS A 455 2.09 9.97 -22.12
CA LYS A 455 2.00 9.84 -23.58
C LYS A 455 1.47 11.09 -24.26
N LEU A 456 0.59 11.80 -23.56
CA LEU A 456 0.01 13.05 -24.02
C LEU A 456 0.64 14.20 -23.25
N ARG A 457 1.37 15.02 -24.00
CA ARG A 457 1.95 16.26 -23.51
C ARG A 457 1.08 17.42 -24.01
N LEU A 458 -0.09 17.57 -23.41
CA LEU A 458 -0.99 18.68 -23.73
C LEU A 458 -0.41 20.00 -23.25
N ARG A 459 -0.61 21.06 -24.02
CA ARG A 459 -0.24 22.40 -23.60
C ARG A 459 -1.24 22.83 -22.53
N SER A 460 -0.77 23.47 -21.46
CA SER A 460 -1.63 23.91 -20.36
C SER A 460 -2.61 25.03 -20.75
N ASP A 461 -2.58 25.49 -22.00
CA ASP A 461 -3.45 26.56 -22.47
C ASP A 461 -4.91 26.09 -22.50
N GLY A 462 -5.85 27.00 -22.24
CA GLY A 462 -7.29 26.71 -22.17
C GLY A 462 -7.83 26.01 -23.43
N SER A 463 -7.15 26.20 -24.56
CA SER A 463 -7.43 25.55 -25.84
C SER A 463 -7.39 24.01 -25.79
N ASP A 464 -6.60 23.38 -24.92
CA ASP A 464 -6.49 21.91 -24.88
C ASP A 464 -7.51 21.24 -23.95
N ARG A 465 -8.29 22.00 -23.17
CA ARG A 465 -9.30 21.45 -22.24
C ARG A 465 -10.38 20.62 -22.95
N TRP A 466 -10.79 21.01 -24.16
CA TRP A 466 -11.78 20.24 -24.92
C TRP A 466 -11.20 18.92 -25.42
N LYS A 467 -9.92 18.87 -25.80
CA LYS A 467 -9.23 17.63 -26.21
C LYS A 467 -9.18 16.63 -25.06
N LEU A 468 -8.87 17.10 -23.85
CA LEU A 468 -8.86 16.27 -22.65
C LEU A 468 -10.27 15.74 -22.32
N THR A 469 -11.29 16.59 -22.46
CA THR A 469 -12.69 16.20 -22.24
C THR A 469 -13.15 15.17 -23.27
N LEU A 470 -12.80 15.37 -24.54
CA LEU A 470 -13.06 14.42 -25.62
C LEU A 470 -12.37 13.07 -25.36
N LEU A 471 -11.10 13.09 -24.94
CA LEU A 471 -10.36 11.86 -24.63
C LEU A 471 -11.00 11.10 -23.46
N LYS A 472 -11.46 11.81 -22.41
CA LYS A 472 -12.21 11.20 -21.30
C LYS A 472 -13.48 10.52 -21.79
N ALA A 473 -14.25 11.21 -22.64
CA ALA A 473 -15.47 10.65 -23.22
C ALA A 473 -15.17 9.42 -24.10
N LEU A 474 -14.15 9.49 -24.95
CA LEU A 474 -13.71 8.38 -25.80
C LEU A 474 -13.23 7.17 -24.98
N ALA A 475 -12.45 7.40 -23.91
CA ALA A 475 -11.99 6.34 -23.02
C ALA A 475 -13.18 5.64 -22.33
N LEU A 476 -14.15 6.41 -21.83
CA LEU A 476 -15.38 5.89 -21.22
C LEU A 476 -16.21 5.09 -22.23
N LEU A 477 -16.46 5.67 -23.41
CA LEU A 477 -17.22 5.01 -24.48
C LEU A 477 -16.53 3.73 -24.96
N ALA A 478 -15.21 3.73 -25.11
CA ALA A 478 -14.44 2.53 -25.48
C ALA A 478 -14.57 1.46 -24.40
N GLY A 479 -14.40 1.80 -23.12
CA GLY A 479 -14.55 0.85 -22.01
C GLY A 479 -15.95 0.24 -21.95
N LEU A 480 -17.00 1.07 -22.03
CA LEU A 480 -18.39 0.62 -22.03
C LEU A 480 -18.72 -0.23 -23.26
N SER A 481 -18.24 0.17 -24.44
CA SER A 481 -18.43 -0.60 -25.68
C SER A 481 -17.74 -1.96 -25.58
N GLY A 482 -16.49 -2.01 -25.09
CA GLY A 482 -15.77 -3.26 -24.88
C GLY A 482 -16.53 -4.23 -23.97
N LEU A 483 -17.16 -3.71 -22.90
CA LEU A 483 -18.00 -4.51 -21.99
C LEU A 483 -19.33 -4.92 -22.63
N ALA A 484 -20.01 -4.02 -23.34
CA ALA A 484 -21.30 -4.28 -23.98
C ALA A 484 -21.21 -5.33 -25.11
N LEU A 485 -20.08 -5.42 -25.80
CA LEU A 485 -19.83 -6.48 -26.80
C LEU A 485 -19.92 -7.90 -26.23
N HIS A 486 -19.90 -8.06 -24.90
CA HIS A 486 -20.09 -9.34 -24.22
C HIS A 486 -21.52 -9.62 -23.76
N SER A 487 -22.36 -8.61 -23.52
CA SER A 487 -23.72 -8.80 -22.99
C SER A 487 -24.71 -9.28 -24.05
N ASP A 488 -24.51 -8.90 -25.31
CA ASP A 488 -25.55 -8.95 -26.34
C ASP A 488 -25.69 -10.30 -27.07
N ARG A 489 -24.90 -11.31 -26.71
CA ARG A 489 -24.75 -12.55 -27.53
C ARG A 489 -25.01 -13.87 -26.82
N ILE A 490 -25.76 -13.86 -25.73
CA ILE A 490 -26.19 -15.10 -25.06
C ILE A 490 -27.17 -15.93 -25.95
N GLY A 491 -27.71 -15.39 -27.05
CA GLY A 491 -28.77 -16.06 -27.84
C GLY A 491 -28.50 -16.40 -29.31
N HIS A 492 -27.34 -16.08 -29.91
CA HIS A 492 -27.06 -16.37 -31.33
C HIS A 492 -25.77 -17.17 -31.47
N HIS A 493 -25.72 -18.12 -32.42
CA HIS A 493 -24.53 -18.92 -32.76
C HIS A 493 -23.72 -18.25 -33.89
N PRO A 494 -22.81 -17.29 -33.62
CA PRO A 494 -21.92 -16.77 -34.64
C PRO A 494 -20.88 -17.82 -35.06
N SER A 495 -20.35 -17.65 -36.26
CA SER A 495 -19.18 -18.40 -36.73
C SER A 495 -17.99 -18.21 -35.77
N VAL A 496 -17.21 -19.27 -35.54
CA VAL A 496 -16.04 -19.28 -34.63
C VAL A 496 -15.04 -18.16 -34.98
N LYS A 497 -14.87 -17.85 -36.27
CA LYS A 497 -13.95 -16.79 -36.72
C LYS A 497 -14.40 -15.40 -36.27
N ASP A 498 -15.70 -15.14 -36.29
CA ASP A 498 -16.27 -13.84 -35.90
C ASP A 498 -16.24 -13.63 -34.39
N LEU A 499 -16.20 -14.73 -33.62
CA LEU A 499 -16.08 -14.71 -32.17
C LEU A 499 -14.72 -14.20 -31.72
N TRP A 500 -13.63 -14.64 -32.35
CA TRP A 500 -12.28 -14.22 -31.98
C TRP A 500 -12.00 -12.76 -32.34
N SER A 501 -12.39 -12.31 -33.53
CA SER A 501 -12.21 -10.91 -33.93
C SER A 501 -12.94 -9.96 -32.98
N LEU A 502 -14.16 -10.32 -32.57
CA LEU A 502 -14.93 -9.55 -31.59
C LEU A 502 -14.26 -9.49 -30.22
N ARG A 503 -13.69 -10.61 -29.75
CA ARG A 503 -12.95 -10.68 -28.47
C ARG A 503 -11.70 -9.80 -28.50
N PHE A 504 -10.91 -9.86 -29.57
CA PHE A 504 -9.75 -8.98 -29.74
C PHE A 504 -10.15 -7.50 -29.80
N LEU A 505 -11.27 -7.19 -30.48
CA LEU A 505 -11.80 -5.83 -30.52
C LEU A 505 -12.21 -5.35 -29.13
N SER A 506 -12.95 -6.16 -28.37
CA SER A 506 -13.31 -5.85 -26.98
C SER A 506 -12.08 -5.63 -26.10
N ALA A 507 -11.12 -6.57 -26.13
CA ALA A 507 -9.87 -6.46 -25.38
C ALA A 507 -9.10 -5.19 -25.75
N GLY A 508 -9.03 -4.84 -27.05
CA GLY A 508 -8.40 -3.63 -27.54
C GLY A 508 -9.08 -2.36 -27.04
N LEU A 509 -10.41 -2.31 -27.02
CA LEU A 509 -11.19 -1.19 -26.50
C LEU A 509 -11.00 -0.99 -24.99
N ILE A 510 -11.01 -2.09 -24.21
CA ILE A 510 -10.75 -2.05 -22.77
C ILE A 510 -9.30 -1.60 -22.49
N ALA A 511 -8.33 -2.14 -23.23
CA ALA A 511 -6.92 -1.73 -23.11
C ALA A 511 -6.75 -0.24 -23.42
N PHE A 512 -7.37 0.25 -24.50
CA PHE A 512 -7.37 1.66 -24.86
C PHE A 512 -7.96 2.54 -23.76
N ALA A 513 -9.09 2.13 -23.16
CA ALA A 513 -9.70 2.85 -22.05
C ALA A 513 -8.76 2.92 -20.83
N GLN A 514 -8.13 1.80 -20.45
CA GLN A 514 -7.19 1.74 -19.32
C GLN A 514 -5.94 2.62 -19.55
N VAL A 515 -5.34 2.53 -20.74
CA VAL A 515 -4.18 3.35 -21.12
C VAL A 515 -4.55 4.83 -21.19
N SER A 516 -5.71 5.17 -21.74
CA SER A 516 -6.18 6.55 -21.83
C SER A 516 -6.44 7.14 -20.45
N LEU A 517 -7.10 6.38 -19.56
CA LEU A 517 -7.38 6.82 -18.20
C LEU A 517 -6.09 7.12 -17.42
N THR A 518 -5.11 6.21 -17.48
CA THR A 518 -3.79 6.45 -16.84
C THR A 518 -3.06 7.65 -17.45
N THR A 519 -3.15 7.83 -18.78
CA THR A 519 -2.57 8.99 -19.45
C THR A 519 -3.26 10.29 -19.03
N ILE A 520 -4.60 10.30 -18.89
CA ILE A 520 -5.40 11.44 -18.43
C ILE A 520 -4.99 11.86 -17.02
N PHE A 521 -4.79 10.91 -16.10
CA PHE A 521 -4.36 11.25 -14.74
C PHE A 521 -2.92 11.75 -14.65
N MET A 522 -2.09 11.43 -15.64
CA MET A 522 -0.72 11.96 -15.75
C MET A 522 -0.61 13.30 -16.47
N THR A 523 -1.70 13.82 -17.06
CA THR A 523 -1.63 15.13 -17.73
C THR A 523 -1.41 16.23 -16.70
N SER A 524 -0.32 16.97 -16.84
CA SER A 524 0.03 18.11 -15.97
C SER A 524 0.65 19.24 -16.78
N SER A 525 0.44 20.47 -16.31
CA SER A 525 1.06 21.67 -16.84
C SER A 525 2.57 21.77 -16.57
N TRP A 526 3.11 20.89 -15.72
CA TRP A 526 4.53 20.89 -15.33
C TRP A 526 5.44 20.29 -16.41
N PHE A 527 4.90 19.49 -17.32
CA PHE A 527 5.66 18.81 -18.36
C PHE A 527 4.99 18.97 -19.74
N PRO A 528 4.78 20.22 -20.22
CA PRO A 528 4.16 20.47 -21.51
C PRO A 528 5.10 20.07 -22.67
N GLN A 529 4.53 19.81 -23.84
CA GLN A 529 5.33 19.69 -25.06
C GLN A 529 5.69 21.09 -25.54
N ARG A 530 6.97 21.44 -25.51
CA ARG A 530 7.45 22.69 -26.07
C ARG A 530 7.96 22.50 -27.50
N GLU A 531 7.75 23.50 -28.33
CA GLU A 531 8.19 23.49 -29.75
C GLU A 531 9.72 23.55 -29.88
N ASP A 532 10.40 24.13 -28.90
CA ASP A 532 11.86 24.24 -28.83
C ASP A 532 12.55 22.94 -28.37
N GLY A 533 11.77 21.91 -28.03
CA GLY A 533 12.27 20.64 -27.52
C GLY A 533 12.82 20.72 -26.09
N GLN A 534 12.70 21.86 -25.40
CA GLN A 534 13.01 21.95 -23.98
C GLN A 534 11.94 21.24 -23.15
N GLU A 535 12.35 20.70 -22.01
CA GLU A 535 11.43 20.12 -21.04
C GLU A 535 11.11 21.07 -19.90
N GLY A 536 10.01 20.77 -19.21
CA GLY A 536 9.48 21.61 -18.16
C GLY A 536 8.53 22.71 -18.66
N PRO A 537 7.94 23.48 -17.73
CA PRO A 537 6.97 24.51 -18.05
C PRO A 537 7.60 25.68 -18.83
N GLU A 538 6.77 26.39 -19.61
CA GLU A 538 7.22 27.58 -20.37
C GLU A 538 7.69 28.69 -19.42
N ASN A 539 6.95 28.90 -18.33
CA ASN A 539 7.33 29.82 -17.27
C ASN A 539 8.23 29.10 -16.26
N GLU A 540 9.21 29.81 -15.72
CA GLU A 540 10.01 29.31 -14.58
C GLU A 540 9.11 29.02 -13.38
N HIS A 541 9.04 27.75 -12.98
CA HIS A 541 8.37 27.30 -11.77
C HIS A 541 9.39 27.02 -10.68
N PHE A 542 9.04 27.36 -9.45
CA PHE A 542 9.83 27.14 -8.26
C PHE A 542 9.16 26.07 -7.40
N LEU A 543 9.99 25.24 -6.75
CA LEU A 543 9.52 24.25 -5.79
C LEU A 543 9.35 24.91 -4.42
N TRP A 544 8.12 24.88 -3.92
CA TRP A 544 7.73 25.37 -2.60
C TRP A 544 7.54 24.21 -1.65
N ILE A 545 8.11 24.31 -0.45
CA ILE A 545 8.14 23.26 0.56
C ILE A 545 7.66 23.86 1.88
N CYS A 546 6.54 23.36 2.39
CA CYS A 546 6.04 23.61 3.73
C CYS A 546 6.36 22.38 4.58
N HIS A 547 7.25 22.53 5.56
CA HIS A 547 7.74 21.44 6.39
C HIS A 547 7.59 21.81 7.87
N ARG A 548 7.65 20.81 8.77
CA ARG A 548 7.66 21.08 10.21
C ARG A 548 8.90 21.89 10.60
N SER A 549 8.75 22.88 11.47
CA SER A 549 9.84 23.73 11.95
C SER A 549 10.92 22.96 12.73
N ASP A 550 10.56 21.82 13.32
CA ASP A 550 11.47 20.90 14.02
C ASP A 550 12.12 19.86 13.09
N TYR A 551 12.03 20.03 11.77
CA TYR A 551 12.63 19.11 10.81
C TYR A 551 14.16 19.00 11.01
N ASN A 552 14.63 17.78 11.24
CA ASN A 552 16.05 17.44 11.34
C ASN A 552 16.36 16.25 10.41
N GLU A 553 17.37 16.43 9.55
CA GLU A 553 17.84 15.41 8.60
C GLU A 553 18.27 14.11 9.32
N ASP A 554 18.87 14.22 10.50
CA ASP A 554 19.36 13.06 11.26
C ASP A 554 18.20 12.25 11.87
N GLN A 555 17.15 12.92 12.34
CA GLN A 555 15.97 12.29 12.96
C GLN A 555 15.13 11.51 11.95
N PHE A 556 15.26 11.82 10.66
CA PHE A 556 14.54 11.15 9.58
C PHE A 556 14.86 9.65 9.48
N SER A 557 15.98 9.20 10.06
CA SER A 557 16.42 7.80 10.06
C SER A 557 16.06 6.98 11.31
N SER A 558 15.58 7.62 12.39
CA SER A 558 15.46 6.93 13.70
C SER A 558 14.18 7.24 14.49
N ASP A 559 13.62 8.46 14.43
CA ASP A 559 12.70 8.92 15.47
C ASP A 559 11.19 8.66 15.21
N GLU A 560 10.74 8.41 13.97
CA GLU A 560 9.32 8.08 13.75
C GLU A 560 8.94 6.72 14.35
N LEU A 561 9.88 5.76 14.35
CA LEU A 561 9.69 4.46 14.96
C LEU A 561 9.63 4.59 16.47
N ASP A 562 10.50 5.40 17.08
CA ASP A 562 10.47 5.63 18.53
C ASP A 562 9.19 6.33 18.95
N LYS A 563 8.62 7.26 18.17
CA LYS A 563 7.32 7.85 18.51
C LYS A 563 6.16 6.85 18.44
N MET A 564 6.13 5.97 17.44
CA MET A 564 5.09 4.94 17.32
C MET A 564 5.29 3.77 18.30
N VAL A 565 6.53 3.39 18.59
CA VAL A 565 6.87 2.41 19.64
C VAL A 565 6.57 2.99 21.01
N VAL A 566 6.89 4.27 21.26
CA VAL A 566 6.48 4.96 22.48
C VAL A 566 4.97 5.07 22.55
N SER A 567 4.25 5.37 21.46
CA SER A 567 2.78 5.37 21.49
C SER A 567 2.23 3.98 21.77
N ASN A 568 2.74 2.93 21.12
CA ASN A 568 2.32 1.55 21.36
C ASN A 568 2.67 1.07 22.77
N ILE A 569 3.83 1.45 23.32
CA ILE A 569 4.21 1.17 24.72
C ILE A 569 3.30 1.94 25.66
N VAL A 570 2.96 3.19 25.34
CA VAL A 570 2.02 4.01 26.10
C VAL A 570 0.62 3.39 26.04
N ASP A 571 0.15 2.96 24.88
CA ASP A 571 -1.14 2.31 24.67
C ASP A 571 -1.21 0.95 25.35
N GLU A 572 -0.14 0.16 25.30
CA GLU A 572 -0.03 -1.10 26.03
C GLU A 572 -0.01 -0.84 27.55
N ARG A 573 0.71 0.20 27.99
CA ARG A 573 0.73 0.60 29.41
C ARG A 573 -0.63 1.13 29.86
N ILE A 574 -1.36 1.83 28.98
CA ILE A 574 -2.73 2.28 29.19
C ILE A 574 -3.66 1.08 29.26
N GLY A 575 -3.58 0.10 28.35
CA GLY A 575 -4.37 -1.13 28.40
C GLY A 575 -4.08 -1.99 29.63
N ARG A 576 -2.83 -2.06 30.08
CA ARG A 576 -2.46 -2.67 31.37
C ARG A 576 -3.02 -1.86 32.56
N MET A 577 -3.15 -0.54 32.43
CA MET A 577 -3.77 0.31 33.44
C MET A 577 -5.29 0.14 33.46
N GLU A 578 -5.92 0.02 32.30
CA GLU A 578 -7.35 -0.18 32.10
C GLU A 578 -7.78 -1.53 32.65
N THR A 579 -7.09 -2.61 32.30
CA THR A 579 -7.32 -3.95 32.92
C THR A 579 -7.13 -3.95 34.44
N ARG A 580 -6.12 -3.23 34.96
CA ARG A 580 -5.99 -3.04 36.42
C ARG A 580 -7.14 -2.22 37.02
N MET A 581 -7.65 -1.25 36.28
CA MET A 581 -8.77 -0.40 36.71
C MET A 581 -10.08 -1.20 36.69
N GLU A 582 -10.35 -1.97 35.64
CA GLU A 582 -11.47 -2.90 35.53
C GLU A 582 -11.43 -3.95 36.65
N GLN A 583 -10.25 -4.49 36.95
CA GLN A 583 -10.09 -5.44 38.06
C GLN A 583 -10.44 -4.80 39.42
N LYS A 584 -9.99 -3.56 39.67
CA LYS A 584 -10.36 -2.81 40.87
C LYS A 584 -11.85 -2.45 40.89
N PHE A 585 -12.43 -2.13 39.74
CA PHE A 585 -13.84 -1.80 39.61
C PHE A 585 -14.71 -3.03 39.87
N SER A 586 -14.33 -4.18 39.34
CA SER A 586 -14.96 -5.48 39.59
C SER A 586 -14.90 -5.84 41.07
N GLN A 587 -13.74 -5.65 41.72
CA GLN A 587 -13.62 -5.84 43.17
C GLN A 587 -14.52 -4.88 43.97
N HIS A 588 -14.69 -3.64 43.52
CA HIS A 588 -15.61 -2.69 44.14
C HIS A 588 -17.08 -3.08 43.95
N ILE A 589 -17.46 -3.60 42.78
CA ILE A 589 -18.80 -4.12 42.52
C ILE A 589 -19.09 -5.32 43.42
N SER A 590 -18.18 -6.31 43.50
CA SER A 590 -18.39 -7.46 44.38
C SER A 590 -18.55 -7.06 45.86
N ARG A 591 -17.81 -6.06 46.33
CA ARG A 591 -17.99 -5.50 47.69
C ARG A 591 -19.31 -4.77 47.87
N LEU A 592 -19.85 -4.16 46.81
CA LEU A 592 -21.16 -3.52 46.85
C LEU A 592 -22.27 -4.57 46.85
N ASP A 593 -22.14 -5.64 46.08
CA ASP A 593 -23.08 -6.77 46.09
C ASP A 593 -23.11 -7.45 47.45
N GLU A 594 -21.95 -7.73 48.06
CA GLU A 594 -21.88 -8.27 49.43
C GLU A 594 -22.59 -7.36 50.45
N LYS A 595 -22.44 -6.03 50.29
CA LYS A 595 -23.16 -5.07 51.14
C LYS A 595 -24.66 -5.07 50.85
N PHE A 596 -25.06 -5.24 49.60
CA PHE A 596 -26.46 -5.27 49.19
C PHE A 596 -27.14 -6.54 49.71
N ASP A 597 -26.50 -7.70 49.61
CA ASP A 597 -26.96 -8.96 50.17
C ASP A 597 -27.05 -8.90 51.69
N SER A 598 -26.07 -8.28 52.35
CA SER A 598 -26.13 -8.02 53.79
C SER A 598 -27.31 -7.11 54.15
N LEU A 599 -27.60 -6.08 53.33
CA LEU A 599 -28.72 -5.19 53.55
C LEU A 599 -30.06 -5.90 53.32
N SER A 600 -30.13 -6.73 52.27
CA SER A 600 -31.31 -7.55 51.95
C SER A 600 -31.62 -8.52 53.08
N GLY A 601 -30.60 -9.22 53.62
CA GLY A 601 -30.78 -10.08 54.79
C GLY A 601 -31.23 -9.33 56.05
N GLN A 602 -30.75 -8.09 56.26
CA GLN A 602 -31.24 -7.23 57.34
C GLN A 602 -32.70 -6.79 57.11
N VAL A 603 -33.12 -6.60 55.87
CA VAL A 603 -34.51 -6.26 55.53
C VAL A 603 -35.41 -7.47 55.71
N ASP A 604 -35.02 -8.65 55.24
CA ASP A 604 -35.80 -9.89 55.38
C ASP A 604 -35.95 -10.31 56.85
N SER A 605 -34.90 -10.17 57.65
CA SER A 605 -34.97 -10.40 59.10
C SER A 605 -35.91 -9.41 59.82
N LYS A 606 -35.98 -8.16 59.36
CA LYS A 606 -36.96 -7.20 59.88
C LYS A 606 -38.38 -7.52 59.42
N LEU A 607 -38.57 -7.93 58.17
CA LEU A 607 -39.88 -8.33 57.62
C LEU A 607 -40.44 -9.57 58.31
N THR A 608 -39.60 -10.57 58.57
CA THR A 608 -39.99 -11.77 59.33
C THR A 608 -40.36 -11.43 60.77
N CYS A 609 -39.57 -10.59 61.46
CA CYS A 609 -39.92 -10.08 62.79
C CYS A 609 -41.26 -9.33 62.79
N LEU A 610 -41.52 -8.50 61.77
CA LEU A 610 -42.80 -7.80 61.60
C LEU A 610 -43.95 -8.77 61.34
N GLY A 611 -43.71 -9.80 60.52
CA GLY A 611 -44.66 -10.88 60.26
C GLY A 611 -45.02 -11.64 61.53
N ASP A 612 -44.05 -11.96 62.37
CA ASP A 612 -44.26 -12.61 63.67
C ASP A 612 -45.04 -11.72 64.64
N GLN A 613 -44.72 -10.42 64.68
CA GLN A 613 -45.49 -9.45 65.48
C GLN A 613 -46.94 -9.35 65.00
N MET A 614 -47.16 -9.35 63.69
CA MET A 614 -48.48 -9.27 63.08
C MET A 614 -49.29 -10.55 63.30
N ALA A 615 -48.65 -11.73 63.20
CA ALA A 615 -49.25 -13.01 63.56
C ALA A 615 -49.65 -13.06 65.04
N LYS A 616 -48.80 -12.52 65.92
CA LYS A 616 -49.10 -12.41 67.35
C LYS A 616 -50.27 -11.48 67.64
N LEU A 617 -50.37 -10.35 66.92
CA LEU A 617 -51.54 -9.45 67.00
C LEU A 617 -52.82 -10.11 66.48
N LEU A 618 -52.74 -10.86 65.38
CA LEU A 618 -53.85 -11.65 64.85
C LEU A 618 -54.31 -12.71 65.84
N GLN A 619 -53.37 -13.42 66.47
CA GLN A 619 -53.68 -14.41 67.50
C GLN A 619 -54.34 -13.78 68.73
N LEU A 620 -53.87 -12.60 69.15
CA LEU A 620 -54.52 -11.84 70.23
C LEU A 620 -55.92 -11.35 69.84
N GLN A 621 -56.14 -10.94 68.58
CA GLN A 621 -57.48 -10.61 68.09
C GLN A 621 -58.38 -11.85 68.04
N LEU A 622 -57.85 -13.00 67.62
CA LEU A 622 -58.60 -14.25 67.54
C LEU A 622 -58.98 -14.73 68.95
N GLN A 623 -58.07 -14.63 69.92
CA GLN A 623 -58.36 -14.89 71.33
C GLN A 623 -59.38 -13.89 71.92
N ALA A 624 -59.34 -12.62 71.50
CA ALA A 624 -60.36 -11.65 71.89
C ALA A 624 -61.73 -11.96 71.28
N LEU A 625 -61.79 -12.49 70.06
CA LEU A 625 -63.01 -12.97 69.40
C LEU A 625 -63.53 -14.27 70.04
N GLU A 626 -62.65 -15.21 70.37
CA GLU A 626 -62.98 -16.45 71.08
C GLU A 626 -63.38 -16.21 72.55
N ALA A 627 -63.07 -15.03 73.11
CA ALA A 627 -63.61 -14.58 74.39
C ALA A 627 -65.02 -13.95 74.27
N GLN A 628 -65.56 -13.73 73.07
CA GLN A 628 -66.92 -13.20 72.87
C GLN A 628 -68.09 -14.21 72.95
N PRO A 629 -67.98 -15.55 72.74
CA PRO A 629 -69.11 -16.45 72.79
C PRO A 629 -69.48 -16.90 74.22
N GLN A 630 -68.84 -16.38 75.28
CA GLN A 630 -69.34 -16.52 76.65
C GLN A 630 -70.22 -15.37 77.12
N LYS A 631 -70.41 -14.30 76.31
CA LYS A 631 -71.40 -13.24 76.59
C LYS A 631 -72.70 -13.35 75.78
N GLN A 632 -72.77 -14.22 74.77
CA GLN A 632 -73.99 -14.41 73.96
C GLN A 632 -74.72 -15.74 74.19
N CYS A 633 -74.22 -16.61 75.09
CA CYS A 633 -74.94 -17.79 75.60
C CYS A 633 -75.65 -17.56 76.96
N LEU A 634 -75.72 -16.31 77.44
CA LEU A 634 -76.48 -15.91 78.64
C LEU A 634 -77.67 -14.98 78.33
N GLU A 635 -78.02 -14.80 77.06
CA GLU A 635 -79.08 -13.84 76.65
C GLU A 635 -80.12 -14.42 75.66
N LYS A 636 -80.13 -15.75 75.43
CA LYS A 636 -81.14 -16.42 74.58
C LYS A 636 -81.62 -17.77 75.13
N ALA A 637 -81.87 -17.82 76.44
CA ALA A 637 -82.74 -18.80 77.07
C ALA A 637 -83.58 -18.09 78.14
N ALA A 638 -84.90 -18.28 78.07
CA ALA A 638 -85.94 -17.78 78.97
C ALA A 638 -86.46 -16.34 78.75
N ASP A 639 -86.99 -16.08 77.56
CA ASP A 639 -88.22 -15.30 77.39
C ASP A 639 -89.07 -15.97 76.28
N SER A 640 -89.90 -16.93 76.67
CA SER A 640 -91.12 -17.29 75.94
C SER A 640 -92.11 -18.03 76.85
N GLU A 641 -93.13 -17.29 77.29
CA GLU A 641 -94.47 -17.79 77.63
C GLU A 641 -95.52 -16.85 76.97
N PRO A 642 -96.79 -17.25 76.84
CA PRO A 642 -97.48 -17.38 75.55
C PRO A 642 -98.46 -16.24 75.26
N LEU A 643 -99.00 -16.16 74.02
CA LEU A 643 -100.45 -16.18 73.73
C LEU A 643 -100.76 -15.99 72.22
N SER A 644 -101.89 -16.56 71.82
CA SER A 644 -102.55 -16.50 70.51
C SER A 644 -102.98 -15.09 70.06
N GLN A 645 -102.82 -14.78 68.77
CA GLN A 645 -103.91 -14.54 67.78
C GLN A 645 -103.34 -14.28 66.39
#